data_AF-A0A3M1YKL1-F1
#
_entry.id   AF-A0A3M1YKL1-F1
#
_cell.length_a   1.000
_cell.length_b   1.000
_cell.length_c   1.000
_cell.angle_alpha   90.00
_cell.angle_beta   90.00
_cell.angle_gamma   90.00
#
_symmetry.space_group_name_H-M   'P 1'
#
loop_
_entity.id
_entity.type
_entity.pdbx_description
1 polymer ?
#
loop_
_entity_poly.entity_id
_entity_poly.type
_entity_poly.pdbx_seq_one_letter_code
_entity_poly.pdbx_strand_id
1 'polypeptide(L)'
;LPALTGKTPTPEKQSIAVLSKSEMAKIQTAPRAAAALDTPQMTPPKSAGDRLQPSDIQAFQRLVPRLLPTIGTSGKAPKNPPAVFILAPPRSGTTLLRVMLAGHPKLFAVNELQLLGFNDMRERAQAYTGKFSLWKEGLIRAIMEIEGLTADAARAQIEQYEIAGMTTKAVFAHLQNKVHPRILVDKSPSYVLDPAALEKAETDFENPVYIHLVRHPYSMVRSFVKYHMDQVLYLHPHNYSARQLGELVWLESHKNTALFLEKVPRHRHIRVLYEDLVTQPAKVMWEICRKIGVPFHDNVLRPYADLDKKMTDGIYRDSRSMGDIHFDEQKDINPEKAREWMGVLKDNFLTDETWSLAGSFGYELPNAHAEPATESLIQSKPNPETTDQNPTGEDAQKAPKTNSFSPQKTNDSPAVPEENAPATEPLIQSKPNPETTDQNPTGEDAQKAQKTHPFSPKKPKKKKVKTADIAVIGMAVRVAGADSPEQFWANLKSGKEVGKTLNINDLENKNIVNRAYVPDQPEGFDAAFFGLHPKEAEMTDPQHRLFLETAWLALENAGYNPWAYDGKIGVFGGVARNSYFTNNVATRPDRLRSAGEYLDMLASEKSFSVTRVAYKLNMRGPAVNVQTACSSSGVAVHLACQSLLNGDADMALVGGGRIQPPFDAGYDYKEGGPLSPDGYIRAFDERAQGMVQGHGMVMIVLKKLKKAVKDGDHIWSVIKGTAVNNDGSEKIGFTAPSIEGQAETIVRALRRAGVSAADISYVEAHGTGTLLGDPIEIAGLTRAFRQFTDRKQYCAVGSVKTNIGHLDAGACVAGIIKTSLALYHGELPPSLHFERPNPQIDFDNSPFFVNDRLRPWIKCDGPRRAGVSSFGLGGTNVHVILEEAPKVPRRDLPARPAELLLFSGKTATAAQKSVEAFEAFPRAGSLADAAFTLAVGRAHFEHRIARIAGETGAAQTPKHADLAGQS
;
A
#
# COMPACT_ATOMS: atom_id res chain seq x y z
N LEU A 1 -28.82 51.21 -14.42
CA LEU A 1 -29.82 51.55 -15.45
C LEU A 1 -31.03 50.62 -15.26
N PRO A 2 -32.26 51.14 -15.14
CA PRO A 2 -33.40 50.38 -14.65
C PRO A 2 -34.30 49.77 -15.74
N ALA A 3 -34.98 48.68 -15.36
CA ALA A 3 -36.30 48.18 -15.78
C ALA A 3 -36.67 47.95 -17.27
N LEU A 4 -37.20 46.75 -17.55
CA LEU A 4 -38.30 46.39 -18.48
C LEU A 4 -38.60 44.88 -18.30
N THR A 5 -39.47 44.48 -17.36
CA THR A 5 -40.88 44.04 -17.56
C THR A 5 -41.12 42.80 -18.45
N GLY A 6 -41.70 41.70 -17.91
CA GLY A 6 -41.93 40.48 -18.71
C GLY A 6 -42.78 39.32 -18.14
N LYS A 7 -43.88 39.59 -17.40
CA LYS A 7 -45.05 38.70 -17.11
C LYS A 7 -44.88 37.31 -16.41
N THR A 8 -45.85 37.01 -15.55
CA THR A 8 -46.06 35.76 -14.77
C THR A 8 -47.00 34.78 -15.49
N PRO A 9 -47.16 33.52 -15.00
CA PRO A 9 -48.24 33.24 -14.04
C PRO A 9 -47.85 32.33 -12.85
N THR A 10 -48.55 32.49 -11.73
CA THR A 10 -48.49 31.66 -10.50
C THR A 10 -49.27 30.35 -10.64
N PRO A 11 -48.98 29.37 -9.76
CA PRO A 11 -50.07 28.84 -8.93
C PRO A 11 -49.76 28.72 -7.42
N GLU A 12 -50.79 29.06 -6.64
CA GLU A 12 -51.23 28.55 -5.33
C GLU A 12 -50.24 28.25 -4.19
N LYS A 13 -50.51 28.89 -3.04
CA LYS A 13 -49.92 28.59 -1.73
C LYS A 13 -50.67 27.44 -1.05
N GLN A 14 -49.94 26.48 -0.50
CA GLN A 14 -50.29 25.88 0.79
C GLN A 14 -49.18 26.19 1.80
N SER A 15 -49.56 26.80 2.92
CA SER A 15 -48.65 27.27 3.96
C SER A 15 -48.35 26.16 4.97
N ILE A 16 -47.09 25.74 5.07
CA ILE A 16 -46.59 24.93 6.20
C ILE A 16 -45.88 25.88 7.17
N ALA A 17 -46.25 25.81 8.45
CA ALA A 17 -45.65 26.65 9.49
C ALA A 17 -44.20 26.21 9.77
N VAL A 18 -43.26 27.14 9.69
CA VAL A 18 -41.86 26.91 10.06
C VAL A 18 -41.70 27.17 11.55
N LEU A 19 -41.40 26.12 12.33
CA LEU A 19 -41.11 26.23 13.76
C LEU A 19 -39.86 27.09 14.01
N SER A 20 -39.88 27.82 15.13
CA SER A 20 -38.87 28.83 15.44
C SER A 20 -37.58 28.19 16.00
N LYS A 21 -36.45 28.91 15.87
CA LYS A 21 -35.14 28.43 16.37
C LYS A 21 -35.09 28.12 17.87
N SER A 22 -36.00 28.67 18.68
CA SER A 22 -36.08 28.39 20.12
C SER A 22 -36.76 27.06 20.44
N GLU A 23 -37.56 26.50 19.52
CA GLU A 23 -38.22 25.21 19.69
C GLU A 23 -37.27 24.06 19.35
N MET A 24 -36.41 24.22 18.34
CA MET A 24 -35.33 23.27 18.05
C MET A 24 -34.36 23.09 19.25
N ALA A 25 -34.11 24.16 20.00
CA ALA A 25 -33.21 24.12 21.17
C ALA A 25 -33.76 23.30 22.34
N LYS A 26 -35.08 23.07 22.43
CA LYS A 26 -35.70 22.28 23.52
C LYS A 26 -35.68 20.76 23.28
N ILE A 27 -35.36 20.31 22.06
CA ILE A 27 -35.29 18.88 21.73
C ILE A 27 -33.93 18.26 22.15
N GLN A 28 -32.90 19.09 22.40
CA GLN A 28 -31.54 18.63 22.73
C GLN A 28 -31.28 18.32 24.22
N THR A 29 -32.26 18.45 25.12
CA THR A 29 -32.05 18.37 26.58
C THR A 29 -32.87 17.31 27.33
N ALA A 30 -33.48 16.35 26.63
CA ALA A 30 -34.13 15.20 27.28
C ALA A 30 -33.09 14.21 27.87
N PRO A 31 -33.26 13.69 29.11
CA PRO A 31 -32.29 12.77 29.71
C PRO A 31 -32.24 11.42 28.99
N ARG A 32 -31.03 10.92 28.71
CA ARG A 32 -30.83 9.52 28.29
C ARG A 32 -31.12 8.58 29.47
N ALA A 33 -32.33 8.03 29.52
CA ALA A 33 -32.63 6.86 30.34
C ALA A 33 -31.97 5.62 29.72
N ALA A 34 -30.71 5.36 30.07
CA ALA A 34 -30.07 4.09 29.76
C ALA A 34 -30.64 3.01 30.68
N ALA A 35 -31.51 2.14 30.15
CA ALA A 35 -31.90 0.93 30.84
C ALA A 35 -30.64 0.05 31.02
N ALA A 36 -30.25 -0.19 32.26
CA ALA A 36 -29.14 -1.08 32.57
C ALA A 36 -29.53 -2.52 32.24
N LEU A 37 -28.95 -3.08 31.19
CA LEU A 37 -28.91 -4.52 30.95
C LEU A 37 -27.63 -5.05 31.58
N ASP A 38 -27.74 -6.08 32.42
CA ASP A 38 -26.61 -6.70 33.11
C ASP A 38 -25.53 -7.14 32.10
N THR A 39 -24.36 -6.52 32.18
CA THR A 39 -23.20 -6.88 31.38
C THR A 39 -22.52 -8.10 32.01
N PRO A 40 -22.42 -9.26 31.34
CA PRO A 40 -21.71 -10.41 31.87
C PRO A 40 -20.24 -10.07 32.11
N GLN A 41 -19.65 -10.54 33.22
CA GLN A 41 -18.22 -10.40 33.47
C GLN A 41 -17.43 -11.06 32.33
N MET A 42 -16.65 -10.25 31.59
CA MET A 42 -15.85 -10.74 30.47
C MET A 42 -14.61 -11.48 30.98
N THR A 43 -14.50 -12.76 30.61
CA THR A 43 -13.28 -13.57 30.74
C THR A 43 -12.14 -13.01 29.88
N PRO A 44 -10.87 -13.44 30.07
CA PRO A 44 -9.79 -13.08 29.15
C PRO A 44 -10.06 -13.59 27.72
N PRO A 45 -9.51 -12.92 26.68
CA PRO A 45 -9.69 -13.34 25.28
C PRO A 45 -9.09 -14.72 25.02
N LYS A 46 -9.84 -15.58 24.31
CA LYS A 46 -9.35 -16.90 23.88
C LYS A 46 -8.26 -16.76 22.83
N SER A 47 -7.33 -17.71 22.77
CA SER A 47 -6.25 -17.67 21.80
C SER A 47 -6.79 -17.83 20.38
N ALA A 48 -6.12 -17.23 19.40
CA ALA A 48 -6.46 -17.41 17.98
C ALA A 48 -6.20 -18.86 17.48
N GLY A 49 -5.61 -19.73 18.30
CA GLY A 49 -5.41 -21.16 18.03
C GLY A 49 -6.61 -22.03 18.42
N ASP A 50 -7.36 -21.67 19.47
CA ASP A 50 -8.29 -22.58 20.16
C ASP A 50 -9.53 -22.95 19.32
N ARG A 51 -9.80 -24.26 19.20
CA ARG A 51 -11.03 -24.82 18.60
C ARG A 51 -12.24 -24.45 19.48
N LEU A 52 -13.33 -23.99 18.86
CA LEU A 52 -14.55 -23.63 19.59
C LEU A 52 -15.09 -24.82 20.39
N GLN A 53 -15.64 -24.53 21.56
CA GLN A 53 -16.31 -25.53 22.41
C GLN A 53 -17.84 -25.41 22.23
N PRO A 54 -18.63 -26.47 22.49
CA PRO A 54 -20.10 -26.40 22.40
C PRO A 54 -20.74 -25.29 23.24
N SER A 55 -20.11 -24.92 24.37
CA SER A 55 -20.52 -23.79 25.20
C SER A 55 -20.35 -22.42 24.53
N ASP A 56 -19.37 -22.27 23.64
CA ASP A 56 -19.15 -21.02 22.87
C ASP A 56 -20.29 -20.80 21.87
N ILE A 57 -20.80 -21.87 21.27
CA ILE A 57 -21.90 -21.82 20.30
C ILE A 57 -23.20 -21.40 21.00
N GLN A 58 -23.47 -21.95 22.20
CA GLN A 58 -24.61 -21.52 23.03
C GLN A 58 -24.47 -20.08 23.57
N ALA A 59 -23.25 -19.63 23.86
CA ALA A 59 -22.99 -18.26 24.28
C ALA A 59 -23.15 -17.27 23.11
N PHE A 60 -22.74 -17.64 21.91
CA PHE A 60 -22.92 -16.84 20.69
C PHE A 60 -24.39 -16.51 20.41
N GLN A 61 -25.32 -17.44 20.63
CA GLN A 61 -26.76 -17.23 20.50
C GLN A 61 -27.36 -16.16 21.44
N ARG A 62 -26.57 -15.68 22.42
CA ARG A 62 -26.90 -14.56 23.32
C ARG A 62 -26.23 -13.24 22.90
N LEU A 63 -25.21 -13.32 22.04
CA LEU A 63 -24.45 -12.17 21.51
C LEU A 63 -24.98 -11.70 20.15
N VAL A 64 -25.64 -12.59 19.40
CA VAL A 64 -26.50 -12.22 18.27
C VAL A 64 -27.62 -11.32 18.79
N PRO A 65 -27.73 -10.05 18.31
CA PRO A 65 -28.79 -9.16 18.75
C PRO A 65 -30.15 -9.74 18.37
N ARG A 66 -30.90 -10.20 19.37
CA ARG A 66 -32.30 -10.58 19.17
C ARG A 66 -33.12 -9.31 19.08
N LEU A 67 -33.53 -8.97 17.86
CA LEU A 67 -34.39 -7.82 17.58
C LEU A 67 -35.77 -8.16 18.13
N LEU A 68 -36.01 -7.78 19.40
CA LEU A 68 -37.16 -8.30 20.16
C LEU A 68 -38.50 -7.90 19.54
N PRO A 69 -39.49 -8.80 19.56
CA PRO A 69 -40.74 -8.62 18.85
C PRO A 69 -41.73 -7.78 19.67
N THR A 70 -41.88 -6.51 19.34
CA THR A 70 -43.22 -5.90 19.31
C THR A 70 -43.90 -6.22 17.99
N ILE A 71 -44.21 -7.51 17.78
CA ILE A 71 -45.25 -7.91 16.82
C ILE A 71 -46.58 -7.44 17.42
N GLY A 72 -46.86 -6.14 17.28
CA GLY A 72 -48.22 -5.65 17.34
C GLY A 72 -49.00 -6.37 16.26
N THR A 73 -50.17 -6.91 16.62
CA THR A 73 -51.07 -7.61 15.70
C THR A 73 -51.61 -6.62 14.66
N SER A 74 -50.82 -6.33 13.62
CA SER A 74 -51.20 -5.46 12.51
C SER A 74 -52.23 -6.17 11.64
N GLY A 75 -53.50 -6.00 12.02
CA GLY A 75 -54.61 -6.72 11.42
C GLY A 75 -54.73 -6.46 9.91
N LYS A 76 -54.93 -7.54 9.13
CA LYS A 76 -55.45 -7.58 7.75
C LYS A 76 -54.83 -6.64 6.70
N ALA A 77 -53.69 -5.98 6.96
CA ALA A 77 -52.99 -5.22 5.93
C ALA A 77 -52.52 -6.16 4.81
N PRO A 78 -52.81 -5.86 3.53
CA PRO A 78 -52.45 -6.74 2.41
C PRO A 78 -50.94 -7.00 2.41
N LYS A 79 -50.54 -8.19 1.94
CA LYS A 79 -49.12 -8.50 1.77
C LYS A 79 -48.55 -7.69 0.59
N ASN A 80 -47.26 -7.41 0.67
CA ASN A 80 -46.51 -6.82 -0.43
C ASN A 80 -46.38 -7.86 -1.57
N PRO A 81 -46.34 -7.43 -2.84
CA PRO A 81 -46.02 -8.29 -3.99
C PRO A 81 -44.77 -9.16 -3.77
N PRO A 82 -44.61 -10.28 -4.50
CA PRO A 82 -43.48 -11.18 -4.33
C PRO A 82 -42.11 -10.48 -4.41
N ALA A 83 -41.20 -10.91 -3.53
CA ALA A 83 -39.80 -10.47 -3.48
C ALA A 83 -38.87 -11.68 -3.41
N VAL A 84 -37.59 -11.47 -3.74
CA VAL A 84 -36.55 -12.50 -3.65
C VAL A 84 -35.57 -12.12 -2.53
N PHE A 85 -35.23 -13.08 -1.68
CA PHE A 85 -34.28 -12.89 -0.58
C PHE A 85 -33.06 -13.81 -0.72
N ILE A 86 -31.86 -13.23 -0.71
CA ILE A 86 -30.60 -14.00 -0.70
C ILE A 86 -30.21 -14.29 0.76
N LEU A 87 -30.39 -15.53 1.17
CA LEU A 87 -30.11 -16.03 2.51
C LEU A 87 -28.69 -16.60 2.59
N ALA A 88 -27.75 -15.79 3.09
CA ALA A 88 -26.38 -16.23 3.39
C ALA A 88 -25.66 -15.25 4.33
N PRO A 89 -24.71 -15.74 5.15
CA PRO A 89 -23.86 -14.86 5.95
C PRO A 89 -22.92 -14.02 5.06
N PRO A 90 -22.30 -12.95 5.59
CA PRO A 90 -21.31 -12.17 4.87
C PRO A 90 -20.18 -13.02 4.27
N ARG A 91 -19.56 -12.50 3.20
CA ARG A 91 -18.43 -13.13 2.49
C ARG A 91 -18.71 -14.49 1.82
N SER A 92 -19.96 -14.96 1.80
CA SER A 92 -20.42 -16.15 1.05
C SER A 92 -20.55 -15.94 -0.47
N GLY A 93 -19.98 -14.87 -1.04
CA GLY A 93 -20.11 -14.55 -2.47
C GLY A 93 -21.40 -13.82 -2.86
N THR A 94 -22.18 -13.34 -1.89
CA THR A 94 -23.49 -12.71 -2.10
C THR A 94 -23.47 -11.47 -3.02
N THR A 95 -22.39 -10.70 -3.05
CA THR A 95 -22.23 -9.57 -3.98
C THR A 95 -22.26 -10.04 -5.44
N LEU A 96 -21.52 -11.12 -5.77
CA LEU A 96 -21.49 -11.68 -7.12
C LEU A 96 -22.89 -12.10 -7.56
N LEU A 97 -23.58 -12.90 -6.75
CA LEU A 97 -24.94 -13.35 -7.05
C LEU A 97 -25.92 -12.17 -7.22
N ARG A 98 -25.85 -11.15 -6.35
CA ARG A 98 -26.68 -9.94 -6.44
C ARG A 98 -26.44 -9.19 -7.74
N VAL A 99 -25.17 -9.02 -8.15
CA VAL A 99 -24.81 -8.33 -9.39
C VAL A 99 -25.18 -9.14 -10.64
N MET A 100 -25.08 -10.47 -10.59
CA MET A 100 -25.60 -11.36 -11.63
C MET A 100 -27.12 -11.18 -11.79
N LEU A 101 -27.88 -11.17 -10.69
CA LEU A 101 -29.33 -10.92 -10.72
C LEU A 101 -29.68 -9.49 -11.17
N ALA A 102 -28.86 -8.48 -10.84
CA ALA A 102 -29.02 -7.11 -11.32
C ALA A 102 -28.87 -6.98 -12.86
N GLY A 103 -28.23 -7.95 -13.53
CA GLY A 103 -28.19 -8.02 -14.98
C GLY A 103 -29.53 -8.41 -15.64
N HIS A 104 -30.51 -8.91 -14.89
CA HIS A 104 -31.78 -9.37 -15.43
C HIS A 104 -32.80 -8.21 -15.57
N PRO A 105 -33.39 -7.97 -16.76
CA PRO A 105 -34.25 -6.81 -16.99
C PRO A 105 -35.56 -6.81 -16.18
N LYS A 106 -36.01 -7.97 -15.66
CA LYS A 106 -37.19 -8.09 -14.79
C LYS A 106 -36.86 -8.12 -13.29
N LEU A 107 -35.59 -7.98 -12.90
CA LEU A 107 -35.19 -7.95 -11.49
C LEU A 107 -34.63 -6.56 -11.13
N PHE A 108 -34.82 -6.17 -9.88
CA PHE A 108 -34.16 -5.00 -9.29
C PHE A 108 -33.43 -5.47 -8.02
N ALA A 109 -32.15 -5.80 -8.18
CA ALA A 109 -31.33 -6.37 -7.12
C ALA A 109 -30.51 -5.29 -6.43
N VAL A 110 -30.92 -4.96 -5.20
CA VAL A 110 -30.39 -3.85 -4.41
C VAL A 110 -29.20 -4.27 -3.54
N ASN A 111 -28.52 -3.26 -2.99
CA ASN A 111 -27.63 -3.44 -1.84
C ASN A 111 -28.44 -3.73 -0.56
N GLU A 112 -27.73 -3.89 0.55
CA GLU A 112 -28.26 -4.23 1.88
C GLU A 112 -29.36 -3.24 2.36
N LEU A 113 -30.65 -3.59 2.25
CA LEU A 113 -31.73 -2.70 2.70
C LEU A 113 -31.82 -2.62 4.23
N GLN A 114 -31.59 -3.74 4.91
CA GLN A 114 -31.64 -3.87 6.36
C GLN A 114 -33.00 -3.46 6.95
N LEU A 115 -34.08 -4.03 6.42
CA LEU A 115 -35.46 -3.68 6.75
C LEU A 115 -36.23 -4.79 7.48
N LEU A 116 -35.97 -6.08 7.22
CA LEU A 116 -36.73 -7.16 7.85
C LEU A 116 -36.48 -7.32 9.36
N GLY A 117 -35.38 -6.81 9.90
CA GLY A 117 -35.09 -6.86 11.33
C GLY A 117 -35.91 -5.87 12.19
N PHE A 118 -36.74 -5.02 11.59
CA PHE A 118 -37.42 -3.92 12.29
C PHE A 118 -38.89 -3.82 11.88
N ASN A 119 -39.74 -3.34 12.79
CA ASN A 119 -41.15 -3.05 12.54
C ASN A 119 -41.31 -1.69 11.83
N ASP A 120 -40.57 -0.68 12.28
CA ASP A 120 -40.56 0.67 11.73
C ASP A 120 -39.16 1.25 11.50
N MET A 121 -39.13 2.39 10.82
CA MET A 121 -37.88 3.09 10.51
C MET A 121 -37.19 3.72 11.73
N ARG A 122 -37.90 3.99 12.84
CA ARG A 122 -37.29 4.54 14.07
C ARG A 122 -36.49 3.49 14.82
N GLU A 123 -37.01 2.28 14.93
CA GLU A 123 -36.27 1.13 15.48
C GLU A 123 -34.96 0.92 14.71
N ARG A 124 -35.06 0.89 13.36
CA ARG A 124 -33.89 0.82 12.46
C ARG A 124 -32.92 2.01 12.65
N ALA A 125 -33.45 3.22 12.78
CA ALA A 125 -32.66 4.43 12.93
C ALA A 125 -31.78 4.40 14.19
N GLN A 126 -32.35 3.92 15.30
CA GLN A 126 -31.71 3.78 16.61
C GLN A 126 -30.67 2.65 16.63
N ALA A 127 -31.01 1.49 16.06
CA ALA A 127 -30.13 0.33 15.99
C ALA A 127 -28.84 0.61 15.20
N TYR A 128 -28.92 1.41 14.13
CA TYR A 128 -27.78 1.74 13.27
C TYR A 128 -27.13 3.10 13.59
N THR A 129 -26.68 3.26 14.85
CA THR A 129 -25.96 4.48 15.34
C THR A 129 -24.49 4.22 15.72
N GLY A 130 -23.66 5.27 15.75
CA GLY A 130 -22.23 5.13 16.11
C GLY A 130 -21.44 4.26 15.14
N LYS A 131 -20.77 3.20 15.62
CA LYS A 131 -20.13 2.18 14.77
C LYS A 131 -21.12 1.43 13.86
N PHE A 132 -22.42 1.58 14.11
CA PHE A 132 -23.48 0.86 13.40
C PHE A 132 -23.98 1.58 12.13
N SER A 133 -23.39 2.72 11.77
CA SER A 133 -23.87 3.63 10.73
C SER A 133 -23.74 3.12 9.29
N LEU A 134 -22.70 2.36 8.96
CA LEU A 134 -22.41 1.90 7.58
C LEU A 134 -23.52 1.02 7.00
N TRP A 135 -24.28 0.33 7.85
CA TRP A 135 -25.41 -0.52 7.42
C TRP A 135 -26.65 0.28 7.00
N LYS A 136 -26.64 1.62 7.17
CA LYS A 136 -27.67 2.50 6.59
C LYS A 136 -27.48 2.71 5.07
N GLU A 137 -26.28 2.49 4.53
CA GLU A 137 -25.91 2.91 3.17
C GLU A 137 -26.64 2.20 2.03
N GLY A 138 -26.96 0.90 2.17
CA GLY A 138 -27.60 0.15 1.09
C GLY A 138 -29.01 0.67 0.76
N LEU A 139 -29.79 1.07 1.76
CA LEU A 139 -31.08 1.75 1.56
C LEU A 139 -30.90 3.15 0.95
N ILE A 140 -29.89 3.92 1.37
CA ILE A 140 -29.57 5.24 0.78
C ILE A 140 -29.29 5.07 -0.72
N ARG A 141 -28.42 4.14 -1.10
CA ARG A 141 -28.06 3.88 -2.51
C ARG A 141 -29.25 3.38 -3.34
N ALA A 142 -30.15 2.60 -2.75
CA ALA A 142 -31.38 2.15 -3.40
C ALA A 142 -32.36 3.31 -3.67
N ILE A 143 -32.55 4.23 -2.71
CA ILE A 143 -33.37 5.44 -2.92
C ILE A 143 -32.75 6.38 -3.96
N MET A 144 -31.41 6.55 -3.94
CA MET A 144 -30.70 7.30 -4.98
C MET A 144 -30.97 6.75 -6.39
N GLU A 145 -30.90 5.42 -6.57
CA GLU A 145 -31.13 4.76 -7.86
C GLU A 145 -32.58 4.91 -8.34
N ILE A 146 -33.54 4.68 -7.43
CA ILE A 146 -34.96 4.65 -7.75
C ILE A 146 -35.52 6.05 -8.02
N GLU A 147 -35.03 7.07 -7.32
CA GLU A 147 -35.60 8.42 -7.36
C GLU A 147 -34.69 9.46 -8.04
N GLY A 148 -33.51 9.06 -8.53
CA GLY A 148 -32.55 9.96 -9.20
C GLY A 148 -31.95 11.00 -8.26
N LEU A 149 -31.87 10.69 -6.97
CA LEU A 149 -31.48 11.63 -5.92
C LEU A 149 -29.98 11.60 -5.60
N THR A 150 -29.48 12.72 -5.08
CA THR A 150 -28.17 12.76 -4.42
C THR A 150 -28.21 12.00 -3.09
N ALA A 151 -27.05 11.57 -2.58
CA ALA A 151 -26.97 10.87 -1.30
C ALA A 151 -27.59 11.66 -0.13
N ASP A 152 -27.39 12.98 -0.09
CA ASP A 152 -27.92 13.81 0.98
C ASP A 152 -29.44 14.03 0.87
N ALA A 153 -29.99 14.08 -0.35
CA ALA A 153 -31.44 14.10 -0.57
C ALA A 153 -32.08 12.74 -0.22
N ALA A 154 -31.46 11.63 -0.60
CA ALA A 154 -31.90 10.28 -0.23
C ALA A 154 -31.84 10.06 1.29
N ARG A 155 -30.82 10.60 1.99
CA ARG A 155 -30.75 10.63 3.45
C ARG A 155 -31.89 11.43 4.06
N ALA A 156 -32.12 12.66 3.61
CA ALA A 156 -33.20 13.51 4.11
C ALA A 156 -34.59 12.86 3.93
N GLN A 157 -34.80 12.10 2.85
CA GLN A 157 -36.02 11.33 2.63
C GLN A 157 -36.14 10.12 3.56
N ILE A 158 -35.04 9.40 3.83
CA ILE A 158 -35.02 8.33 4.83
C ILE A 158 -35.27 8.91 6.23
N GLU A 159 -34.67 10.05 6.58
CA GLU A 159 -34.95 10.78 7.83
C GLU A 159 -36.44 11.19 7.93
N GLN A 160 -37.10 11.55 6.83
CA GLN A 160 -38.56 11.76 6.83
C GLN A 160 -39.34 10.46 7.11
N TYR A 161 -38.92 9.30 6.58
CA TYR A 161 -39.53 8.01 6.92
C TYR A 161 -39.32 7.65 8.40
N GLU A 162 -38.13 7.95 8.94
CA GLU A 162 -37.78 7.78 10.35
C GLU A 162 -38.65 8.70 11.24
N ILE A 163 -38.75 10.00 10.93
CA ILE A 163 -39.60 10.97 11.66
C ILE A 163 -41.08 10.59 11.60
N ALA A 164 -41.57 10.17 10.44
CA ALA A 164 -42.96 9.73 10.24
C ALA A 164 -43.29 8.38 10.92
N GLY A 165 -42.29 7.64 11.40
CA GLY A 165 -42.50 6.30 11.97
C GLY A 165 -43.02 5.30 10.93
N MET A 166 -42.60 5.42 9.67
CA MET A 166 -43.07 4.57 8.58
C MET A 166 -42.69 3.10 8.85
N THR A 167 -43.62 2.18 8.65
CA THR A 167 -43.34 0.74 8.85
C THR A 167 -42.39 0.24 7.77
N THR A 168 -41.53 -0.73 8.11
CA THR A 168 -40.58 -1.31 7.14
C THR A 168 -41.31 -2.02 5.99
N LYS A 169 -42.48 -2.61 6.27
CA LYS A 169 -43.40 -3.15 5.25
C LYS A 169 -43.86 -2.08 4.26
N ALA A 170 -44.21 -0.87 4.73
CA ALA A 170 -44.60 0.24 3.87
C ALA A 170 -43.42 0.78 3.05
N VAL A 171 -42.20 0.81 3.60
CA VAL A 171 -40.99 1.18 2.84
C VAL A 171 -40.72 0.17 1.73
N PHE A 172 -40.85 -1.15 2.01
CA PHE A 172 -40.77 -2.17 0.97
C PHE A 172 -41.85 -2.00 -0.13
N ALA A 173 -43.09 -1.67 0.24
CA ALA A 173 -44.15 -1.40 -0.72
C ALA A 173 -43.84 -0.18 -1.60
N HIS A 174 -43.28 0.89 -1.03
CA HIS A 174 -42.82 2.07 -1.78
C HIS A 174 -41.72 1.70 -2.80
N LEU A 175 -40.69 0.95 -2.37
CA LEU A 175 -39.63 0.47 -3.24
C LEU A 175 -40.19 -0.38 -4.40
N GLN A 176 -41.06 -1.35 -4.09
CA GLN A 176 -41.69 -2.23 -5.09
C GLN A 176 -42.55 -1.46 -6.10
N ASN A 177 -43.38 -0.52 -5.64
CA ASN A 177 -44.22 0.30 -6.51
C ASN A 177 -43.40 1.12 -7.50
N LYS A 178 -42.24 1.64 -7.08
CA LYS A 178 -41.34 2.44 -7.93
C LYS A 178 -40.57 1.61 -8.96
N VAL A 179 -40.27 0.34 -8.67
CA VAL A 179 -39.46 -0.53 -9.58
C VAL A 179 -40.30 -1.44 -10.46
N HIS A 180 -41.61 -1.49 -10.25
CA HIS A 180 -42.58 -2.22 -11.06
C HIS A 180 -42.39 -1.92 -12.57
N PRO A 181 -42.40 -2.92 -13.47
CA PRO A 181 -42.77 -4.33 -13.26
C PRO A 181 -41.61 -5.26 -12.83
N ARG A 182 -40.51 -4.73 -12.29
CA ARG A 182 -39.38 -5.56 -11.81
C ARG A 182 -39.64 -6.13 -10.41
N ILE A 183 -39.14 -7.34 -10.17
CA ILE A 183 -39.17 -8.00 -8.86
C ILE A 183 -37.98 -7.51 -8.02
N LEU A 184 -38.25 -7.06 -6.78
CA LEU A 184 -37.22 -6.65 -5.83
C LEU A 184 -36.42 -7.87 -5.33
N VAL A 185 -35.08 -7.77 -5.35
CA VAL A 185 -34.18 -8.77 -4.75
C VAL A 185 -33.38 -8.10 -3.62
N ASP A 186 -33.63 -8.51 -2.37
CA ASP A 186 -32.90 -8.03 -1.19
C ASP A 186 -31.80 -9.03 -0.77
N LYS A 187 -30.67 -8.48 -0.34
CA LYS A 187 -29.44 -9.18 0.01
C LYS A 187 -28.88 -8.58 1.29
N SER A 188 -29.55 -8.83 2.41
CA SER A 188 -29.15 -8.35 3.73
C SER A 188 -28.66 -9.51 4.62
N PRO A 189 -27.34 -9.66 4.86
CA PRO A 189 -26.79 -10.85 5.52
C PRO A 189 -27.12 -11.02 7.02
N SER A 190 -27.67 -10.00 7.66
CA SER A 190 -28.18 -10.06 9.05
C SER A 190 -29.38 -11.00 9.18
N TYR A 191 -30.23 -11.08 8.15
CA TYR A 191 -31.50 -11.79 8.24
C TYR A 191 -31.34 -13.27 8.60
N VAL A 192 -30.22 -13.91 8.21
CA VAL A 192 -29.96 -15.32 8.54
C VAL A 192 -29.45 -15.53 9.97
N LEU A 193 -29.02 -14.48 10.67
CA LEU A 193 -28.67 -14.54 12.09
C LEU A 193 -29.92 -14.38 12.99
N ASP A 194 -30.99 -13.78 12.48
CA ASP A 194 -32.24 -13.56 13.23
C ASP A 194 -33.43 -14.33 12.61
N PRO A 195 -33.85 -15.45 13.23
CA PRO A 195 -35.03 -16.20 12.78
C PRO A 195 -36.31 -15.35 12.67
N ALA A 196 -36.48 -14.31 13.48
CA ALA A 196 -37.67 -13.46 13.43
C ALA A 196 -37.74 -12.64 12.12
N ALA A 197 -36.60 -12.16 11.63
CA ALA A 197 -36.51 -11.47 10.34
C ALA A 197 -36.92 -12.38 9.16
N LEU A 198 -36.60 -13.68 9.22
CA LEU A 198 -37.00 -14.66 8.21
C LEU A 198 -38.52 -14.91 8.23
N GLU A 199 -39.11 -15.14 9.42
CA GLU A 199 -40.56 -15.32 9.57
C GLU A 199 -41.36 -14.05 9.20
N LYS A 200 -40.76 -12.86 9.38
CA LYS A 200 -41.35 -11.60 8.94
C LYS A 200 -41.42 -11.49 7.41
N ALA A 201 -40.50 -12.10 6.66
CA ALA A 201 -40.60 -12.17 5.19
C ALA A 201 -41.84 -12.94 4.73
N GLU A 202 -42.14 -14.09 5.36
CA GLU A 202 -43.38 -14.85 5.11
C GLU A 202 -44.63 -14.06 5.51
N THR A 203 -44.54 -13.21 6.53
CA THR A 203 -45.67 -12.39 7.00
C THR A 203 -45.95 -11.20 6.08
N ASP A 204 -44.91 -10.50 5.66
CA ASP A 204 -45.02 -9.23 4.92
C ASP A 204 -45.27 -9.42 3.42
N PHE A 205 -44.78 -10.51 2.81
CA PHE A 205 -44.77 -10.70 1.36
C PHE A 205 -45.64 -11.88 0.89
N GLU A 206 -46.27 -11.71 -0.27
CA GLU A 206 -46.97 -12.79 -0.95
C GLU A 206 -45.98 -13.70 -1.69
N ASN A 207 -46.00 -15.00 -1.40
CA ASN A 207 -45.18 -16.04 -2.05
C ASN A 207 -43.70 -15.65 -2.30
N PRO A 208 -42.96 -15.13 -1.29
CA PRO A 208 -41.55 -14.75 -1.46
C PRO A 208 -40.68 -15.95 -1.85
N VAL A 209 -39.60 -15.67 -2.57
CA VAL A 209 -38.65 -16.67 -3.09
C VAL A 209 -37.30 -16.54 -2.37
N TYR A 210 -36.72 -17.65 -1.91
CA TYR A 210 -35.47 -17.65 -1.15
C TYR A 210 -34.33 -18.35 -1.89
N ILE A 211 -33.17 -17.71 -1.93
CA ILE A 211 -31.94 -18.27 -2.46
C ILE A 211 -30.96 -18.49 -1.31
N HIS A 212 -30.81 -19.74 -0.87
CA HIS A 212 -29.84 -20.13 0.16
C HIS A 212 -28.47 -20.30 -0.49
N LEU A 213 -27.61 -19.30 -0.38
CA LEU A 213 -26.25 -19.34 -0.93
C LEU A 213 -25.28 -19.87 0.15
N VAL A 214 -24.68 -21.02 -0.11
CA VAL A 214 -23.72 -21.68 0.78
C VAL A 214 -22.34 -21.61 0.15
N ARG A 215 -21.34 -21.14 0.89
CA ARG A 215 -19.92 -21.24 0.52
C ARG A 215 -19.21 -22.16 1.51
N HIS A 216 -18.20 -22.91 1.08
CA HIS A 216 -17.43 -23.79 1.97
C HIS A 216 -16.98 -23.05 3.24
N PRO A 217 -17.16 -23.60 4.46
CA PRO A 217 -16.89 -22.90 5.73
C PRO A 217 -15.49 -22.31 5.76
N TYR A 218 -14.47 -23.08 5.38
CA TYR A 218 -13.09 -22.63 5.33
C TYR A 218 -12.87 -21.38 4.45
N SER A 219 -13.43 -21.36 3.23
CA SER A 219 -13.30 -20.24 2.28
C SER A 219 -14.08 -19.02 2.77
N MET A 220 -15.24 -19.22 3.39
CA MET A 220 -16.01 -18.14 4.01
C MET A 220 -15.25 -17.56 5.21
N VAL A 221 -14.82 -18.38 6.18
CA VAL A 221 -14.11 -17.94 7.40
C VAL A 221 -12.78 -17.26 7.06
N ARG A 222 -12.01 -17.79 6.10
CA ARG A 222 -10.82 -17.06 5.60
C ARG A 222 -11.18 -15.71 4.99
N SER A 223 -12.24 -15.63 4.20
CA SER A 223 -12.70 -14.34 3.67
C SER A 223 -13.35 -13.44 4.72
N PHE A 224 -13.82 -13.98 5.84
CA PHE A 224 -14.36 -13.23 6.98
C PHE A 224 -13.22 -12.54 7.72
N VAL A 225 -12.19 -13.31 8.07
CA VAL A 225 -10.96 -12.84 8.74
C VAL A 225 -10.21 -11.83 7.87
N LYS A 226 -9.97 -12.17 6.59
CA LYS A 226 -9.22 -11.29 5.67
C LYS A 226 -9.84 -9.88 5.57
N TYR A 227 -11.17 -9.80 5.53
CA TYR A 227 -11.88 -8.53 5.36
C TYR A 227 -12.39 -7.95 6.70
N HIS A 228 -11.84 -8.38 7.83
CA HIS A 228 -12.13 -7.86 9.18
C HIS A 228 -13.62 -7.75 9.50
N MET A 229 -14.39 -8.75 9.07
CA MET A 229 -15.84 -8.72 9.21
C MET A 229 -16.28 -8.64 10.68
N ASP A 230 -15.46 -9.13 11.62
CA ASP A 230 -15.62 -8.99 13.06
C ASP A 230 -15.79 -7.53 13.54
N GLN A 231 -15.20 -6.57 12.82
CA GLN A 231 -15.34 -5.13 13.13
C GLN A 231 -16.67 -4.54 12.61
N VAL A 232 -17.40 -5.27 11.78
CA VAL A 232 -18.56 -4.81 11.00
C VAL A 232 -19.85 -5.56 11.32
N LEU A 233 -19.79 -6.79 11.87
CA LEU A 233 -20.92 -7.73 11.95
C LEU A 233 -21.77 -7.69 13.23
N TYR A 234 -21.66 -6.64 14.03
CA TYR A 234 -22.67 -6.27 15.04
C TYR A 234 -23.11 -7.38 15.99
N LEU A 235 -22.19 -7.71 16.89
CA LEU A 235 -22.45 -8.56 18.03
C LEU A 235 -22.11 -7.77 19.29
N HIS A 236 -22.77 -8.11 20.40
CA HIS A 236 -22.44 -7.53 21.70
C HIS A 236 -20.95 -7.80 22.06
N PRO A 237 -20.31 -6.96 22.89
CA PRO A 237 -18.90 -7.13 23.25
C PRO A 237 -18.54 -8.56 23.63
N HIS A 238 -17.58 -9.16 22.91
CA HIS A 238 -17.25 -10.58 22.99
C HIS A 238 -15.75 -10.84 22.92
N ASN A 239 -15.35 -12.03 23.36
CA ASN A 239 -13.95 -12.46 23.46
C ASN A 239 -13.49 -13.42 22.35
N TYR A 240 -14.31 -13.61 21.31
CA TYR A 240 -13.94 -14.42 20.15
C TYR A 240 -12.99 -13.68 19.22
N SER A 241 -11.95 -14.37 18.76
CA SER A 241 -11.12 -13.93 17.64
C SER A 241 -11.94 -13.87 16.33
N ALA A 242 -11.50 -13.08 15.35
CA ALA A 242 -12.16 -12.98 14.04
C ALA A 242 -12.39 -14.35 13.35
N ARG A 243 -11.50 -15.33 13.58
CA ARG A 243 -11.63 -16.71 13.08
C ARG A 243 -12.78 -17.45 13.73
N GLN A 244 -12.79 -17.48 15.07
CA GLN A 244 -13.85 -18.09 15.88
C GLN A 244 -15.21 -17.43 15.58
N LEU A 245 -15.23 -16.11 15.44
CA LEU A 245 -16.42 -15.36 15.10
C LEU A 245 -16.95 -15.70 13.69
N GLY A 246 -16.05 -15.83 12.71
CA GLY A 246 -16.41 -16.24 11.35
C GLY A 246 -17.05 -17.62 11.31
N GLU A 247 -16.51 -18.57 12.08
CA GLU A 247 -17.09 -19.91 12.20
C GLU A 247 -18.48 -19.87 12.87
N LEU A 248 -18.61 -19.17 14.00
CA LEU A 248 -19.89 -19.00 14.70
C LEU A 248 -20.96 -18.37 13.80
N VAL A 249 -20.61 -17.32 13.06
CA VAL A 249 -21.52 -16.66 12.10
C VAL A 249 -21.89 -17.61 10.96
N TRP A 250 -20.94 -18.38 10.41
CA TRP A 250 -21.23 -19.37 9.35
C TRP A 250 -22.20 -20.45 9.85
N LEU A 251 -21.90 -21.04 11.01
CA LEU A 251 -22.64 -22.14 11.61
C LEU A 251 -24.07 -21.73 11.96
N GLU A 252 -24.25 -20.66 12.72
CA GLU A 252 -25.56 -20.22 13.19
C GLU A 252 -26.44 -19.73 12.03
N SER A 253 -25.87 -18.99 11.07
CA SER A 253 -26.61 -18.50 9.89
C SER A 253 -27.20 -19.66 9.08
N HIS A 254 -26.43 -20.73 8.89
CA HIS A 254 -26.87 -21.86 8.10
C HIS A 254 -27.78 -22.83 8.87
N LYS A 255 -27.64 -22.96 10.20
CA LYS A 255 -28.63 -23.62 11.06
C LYS A 255 -30.00 -22.93 10.97
N ASN A 256 -30.04 -21.62 11.20
CA ASN A 256 -31.27 -20.82 11.15
C ASN A 256 -31.92 -20.87 9.76
N THR A 257 -31.11 -20.76 8.70
CA THR A 257 -31.61 -20.86 7.32
C THR A 257 -32.20 -22.24 7.02
N ALA A 258 -31.56 -23.34 7.47
CA ALA A 258 -32.08 -24.69 7.27
C ALA A 258 -33.43 -24.90 7.98
N LEU A 259 -33.51 -24.57 9.28
CA LEU A 259 -34.72 -24.69 10.10
C LEU A 259 -35.89 -23.82 9.58
N PHE A 260 -35.58 -22.66 9.01
CA PHE A 260 -36.58 -21.81 8.36
C PHE A 260 -37.10 -22.46 7.05
N LEU A 261 -36.19 -22.90 6.18
CA LEU A 261 -36.54 -23.44 4.87
C LEU A 261 -37.26 -24.79 4.93
N GLU A 262 -37.16 -25.55 6.01
CA GLU A 262 -38.00 -26.74 6.26
C GLU A 262 -39.51 -26.40 6.27
N LYS A 263 -39.87 -25.18 6.68
CA LYS A 263 -41.26 -24.68 6.71
C LYS A 263 -41.71 -24.10 5.37
N VAL A 264 -40.77 -23.76 4.50
CA VAL A 264 -41.04 -23.10 3.21
C VAL A 264 -41.27 -24.15 2.11
N PRO A 265 -42.36 -24.07 1.33
CA PRO A 265 -42.60 -25.00 0.23
C PRO A 265 -41.44 -25.05 -0.77
N ARG A 266 -40.98 -26.25 -1.14
CA ARG A 266 -39.84 -26.49 -2.06
C ARG A 266 -39.88 -25.72 -3.38
N HIS A 267 -41.08 -25.35 -3.87
CA HIS A 267 -41.18 -24.55 -5.08
C HIS A 267 -40.70 -23.10 -4.89
N ARG A 268 -40.70 -22.55 -3.66
CA ARG A 268 -40.31 -21.17 -3.32
C ARG A 268 -38.86 -20.99 -2.85
N HIS A 269 -38.04 -22.03 -2.77
CA HIS A 269 -36.62 -21.87 -2.45
C HIS A 269 -35.69 -22.72 -3.32
N ILE A 270 -34.41 -22.32 -3.35
CA ILE A 270 -33.31 -23.04 -3.98
C ILE A 270 -32.05 -22.91 -3.11
N ARG A 271 -31.28 -24.00 -2.98
CA ARG A 271 -29.94 -23.98 -2.40
C ARG A 271 -28.92 -23.90 -3.53
N VAL A 272 -27.93 -23.02 -3.38
CA VAL A 272 -26.89 -22.73 -4.37
C VAL A 272 -25.55 -22.84 -3.66
N LEU A 273 -24.64 -23.67 -4.16
CA LEU A 273 -23.25 -23.67 -3.71
C LEU A 273 -22.51 -22.54 -4.46
N TYR A 274 -21.71 -21.75 -3.75
CA TYR A 274 -20.91 -20.68 -4.35
C TYR A 274 -19.88 -21.25 -5.34
N GLU A 275 -19.35 -22.42 -5.00
CA GLU A 275 -18.43 -23.23 -5.78
C GLU A 275 -19.06 -23.65 -7.13
N ASP A 276 -20.34 -24.03 -7.16
CA ASP A 276 -21.11 -24.26 -8.39
C ASP A 276 -21.40 -22.96 -9.14
N LEU A 277 -21.72 -21.87 -8.42
CA LEU A 277 -22.02 -20.56 -9.02
C LEU A 277 -20.82 -20.02 -9.83
N VAL A 278 -19.59 -20.26 -9.38
CA VAL A 278 -18.38 -19.79 -10.11
C VAL A 278 -17.84 -20.79 -11.14
N THR A 279 -18.14 -22.09 -11.02
CA THR A 279 -17.68 -23.12 -12.00
C THR A 279 -18.70 -23.42 -13.09
N GLN A 280 -20.00 -23.34 -12.80
CA GLN A 280 -21.11 -23.63 -13.71
C GLN A 280 -22.16 -22.48 -13.71
N PRO A 281 -21.76 -21.19 -13.87
CA PRO A 281 -22.65 -20.03 -13.70
C PRO A 281 -23.91 -20.09 -14.57
N ALA A 282 -23.80 -20.59 -15.81
CA ALA A 282 -24.93 -20.73 -16.73
C ALA A 282 -26.05 -21.64 -16.18
N LYS A 283 -25.67 -22.82 -15.69
CA LYS A 283 -26.59 -23.82 -15.12
C LYS A 283 -27.23 -23.30 -13.84
N VAL A 284 -26.43 -22.73 -12.94
CA VAL A 284 -26.91 -22.19 -11.66
C VAL A 284 -27.88 -21.03 -11.88
N MET A 285 -27.54 -20.07 -12.73
CA MET A 285 -28.42 -18.94 -13.00
C MET A 285 -29.70 -19.34 -13.75
N TRP A 286 -29.65 -20.37 -14.61
CA TRP A 286 -30.85 -20.92 -15.24
C TRP A 286 -31.84 -21.46 -14.21
N GLU A 287 -31.35 -22.25 -13.24
CA GLU A 287 -32.17 -22.76 -12.14
C GLU A 287 -32.71 -21.64 -11.23
N ILE A 288 -31.92 -20.60 -10.96
CA ILE A 288 -32.37 -19.45 -10.17
C ILE A 288 -33.44 -18.65 -10.93
N CYS A 289 -33.28 -18.35 -12.22
CA CYS A 289 -34.29 -17.68 -13.03
C CYS A 289 -35.61 -18.49 -13.07
N ARG A 290 -35.51 -19.81 -13.29
CA ARG A 290 -36.64 -20.75 -13.23
C ARG A 290 -37.33 -20.73 -11.87
N LYS A 291 -36.57 -20.67 -10.78
CA LYS A 291 -37.07 -20.61 -9.39
C LYS A 291 -37.81 -19.30 -9.08
N ILE A 292 -37.31 -18.17 -9.57
CA ILE A 292 -37.94 -16.85 -9.41
C ILE A 292 -39.17 -16.69 -10.31
N GLY A 293 -39.29 -17.50 -11.38
CA GLY A 293 -40.39 -17.40 -12.36
C GLY A 293 -40.12 -16.38 -13.48
N VAL A 294 -38.85 -16.08 -13.76
CA VAL A 294 -38.43 -15.20 -14.87
C VAL A 294 -37.74 -16.01 -15.98
N PRO A 295 -37.88 -15.62 -17.27
CA PRO A 295 -37.13 -16.27 -18.34
C PRO A 295 -35.63 -16.07 -18.14
N PHE A 296 -34.81 -17.02 -18.57
CA PHE A 296 -33.35 -16.86 -18.55
C PHE A 296 -32.92 -15.70 -19.47
N HIS A 297 -31.85 -14.98 -19.09
CA HIS A 297 -31.35 -13.83 -19.84
C HIS A 297 -29.83 -13.66 -19.69
N ASP A 298 -29.07 -13.71 -20.78
CA ASP A 298 -27.60 -13.84 -20.79
C ASP A 298 -26.82 -12.80 -19.96
N ASN A 299 -27.36 -11.58 -19.79
CA ASN A 299 -26.74 -10.55 -18.94
C ASN A 299 -26.49 -11.00 -17.49
N VAL A 300 -27.22 -12.01 -16.98
CA VAL A 300 -26.94 -12.57 -15.65
C VAL A 300 -25.61 -13.32 -15.57
N LEU A 301 -25.04 -13.72 -16.72
CA LEU A 301 -23.71 -14.32 -16.83
C LEU A 301 -22.60 -13.28 -17.06
N ARG A 302 -22.95 -12.00 -17.15
CA ARG A 302 -22.01 -10.89 -17.38
C ARG A 302 -21.98 -9.92 -16.19
N PRO A 303 -21.64 -10.39 -14.96
CA PRO A 303 -21.69 -9.54 -13.77
C PRO A 303 -20.86 -8.25 -13.89
N TYR A 304 -19.69 -8.32 -14.54
CA TYR A 304 -18.74 -7.20 -14.67
C TYR A 304 -19.01 -6.25 -15.86
N ALA A 305 -20.05 -6.51 -16.66
CA ALA A 305 -20.53 -5.57 -17.68
C ALA A 305 -21.56 -4.59 -17.09
N ASP A 306 -21.69 -3.38 -17.64
CA ASP A 306 -22.70 -2.38 -17.26
C ASP A 306 -22.77 -2.10 -15.73
N LEU A 307 -21.61 -2.00 -15.07
CA LEU A 307 -21.51 -1.83 -13.61
C LEU A 307 -22.24 -0.57 -13.08
N ASP A 308 -22.27 0.48 -13.90
CA ASP A 308 -23.02 1.73 -13.68
C ASP A 308 -24.52 1.50 -13.46
N LYS A 309 -25.08 0.40 -13.99
CA LYS A 309 -26.50 0.04 -13.91
C LYS A 309 -26.80 -1.03 -12.85
N LYS A 310 -25.80 -1.39 -12.03
CA LYS A 310 -25.87 -2.54 -11.11
C LYS A 310 -25.59 -2.19 -9.65
N MET A 311 -25.55 -0.90 -9.29
CA MET A 311 -25.33 -0.42 -7.91
C MET A 311 -24.08 -1.05 -7.25
N THR A 312 -22.95 -1.08 -7.97
CA THR A 312 -21.65 -1.53 -7.43
C THR A 312 -20.80 -0.38 -6.88
N ASP A 313 -21.18 0.86 -7.18
CA ASP A 313 -20.69 2.09 -6.57
C ASP A 313 -21.24 2.29 -5.15
N GLY A 314 -20.53 3.10 -4.35
CA GLY A 314 -21.00 3.56 -3.04
C GLY A 314 -21.94 4.77 -3.16
N ILE A 315 -22.23 5.41 -2.02
CA ILE A 315 -23.15 6.57 -1.96
C ILE A 315 -22.57 7.88 -2.54
N TYR A 316 -21.25 7.98 -2.69
CA TYR A 316 -20.56 9.11 -3.30
C TYR A 316 -19.70 8.65 -4.49
N ARG A 317 -19.43 9.53 -5.46
CA ARG A 317 -18.77 9.20 -6.75
C ARG A 317 -17.47 8.40 -6.63
N ASP A 318 -16.69 8.63 -5.57
CA ASP A 318 -15.39 7.97 -5.34
C ASP A 318 -15.44 6.92 -4.21
N SER A 319 -16.62 6.66 -3.63
CA SER A 319 -16.79 5.64 -2.58
C SER A 319 -17.14 4.28 -3.19
N ARG A 320 -16.62 3.20 -2.58
CA ARG A 320 -16.92 1.82 -2.96
C ARG A 320 -18.09 1.29 -2.15
N SER A 321 -18.86 0.35 -2.70
CA SER A 321 -19.93 -0.36 -1.98
C SER A 321 -19.34 -1.22 -0.84
N MET A 322 -20.09 -1.34 0.27
CA MET A 322 -19.77 -2.18 1.45
C MET A 322 -19.61 -3.71 1.16
N GLY A 323 -19.86 -4.15 -0.08
CA GLY A 323 -19.82 -5.56 -0.50
C GLY A 323 -18.41 -6.09 -0.79
N ASP A 324 -18.16 -6.44 -2.06
CA ASP A 324 -16.83 -6.84 -2.52
C ASP A 324 -16.10 -5.59 -3.04
N ILE A 325 -15.17 -5.06 -2.26
CA ILE A 325 -14.48 -3.79 -2.55
C ILE A 325 -13.53 -3.87 -3.76
N HIS A 326 -13.31 -5.05 -4.34
CA HIS A 326 -12.54 -5.26 -5.58
C HIS A 326 -13.41 -5.86 -6.71
N PHE A 327 -14.72 -5.62 -6.66
CA PHE A 327 -15.65 -6.15 -7.66
C PHE A 327 -15.46 -5.49 -9.04
N ASP A 328 -15.16 -4.19 -9.06
CA ASP A 328 -14.83 -3.37 -10.23
C ASP A 328 -13.50 -3.74 -10.89
N GLU A 329 -12.61 -4.42 -10.16
CA GLU A 329 -11.28 -4.82 -10.62
C GLU A 329 -11.29 -6.20 -11.35
N GLN A 330 -12.39 -6.95 -11.23
CA GLN A 330 -12.58 -8.24 -11.89
C GLN A 330 -13.22 -8.07 -13.28
N LYS A 331 -12.78 -8.88 -14.26
CA LYS A 331 -13.31 -8.86 -15.64
C LYS A 331 -14.24 -10.03 -15.93
N ASP A 332 -13.93 -11.20 -15.36
CA ASP A 332 -14.63 -12.46 -15.58
C ASP A 332 -14.81 -13.19 -14.24
N ILE A 333 -15.78 -14.11 -14.20
CA ILE A 333 -16.02 -14.95 -13.01
C ILE A 333 -14.84 -15.91 -12.87
N ASN A 334 -14.09 -15.84 -11.77
CA ASN A 334 -12.94 -16.73 -11.56
C ASN A 334 -13.39 -18.10 -10.98
N PRO A 335 -13.32 -19.21 -11.74
CA PRO A 335 -13.67 -20.54 -11.24
C PRO A 335 -12.66 -21.10 -10.22
N GLU A 336 -11.43 -20.58 -10.17
CA GLU A 336 -10.41 -21.03 -9.20
C GLU A 336 -10.82 -20.73 -7.75
N LYS A 337 -11.69 -19.74 -7.53
CA LYS A 337 -12.27 -19.44 -6.20
C LYS A 337 -13.02 -20.64 -5.60
N ALA A 338 -13.50 -21.58 -6.42
CA ALA A 338 -14.11 -22.82 -5.94
C ALA A 338 -13.10 -23.82 -5.35
N ARG A 339 -11.79 -23.64 -5.60
CA ARG A 339 -10.71 -24.54 -5.17
C ARG A 339 -9.97 -24.06 -3.92
N GLU A 340 -10.27 -22.87 -3.41
CA GLU A 340 -9.57 -22.25 -2.26
C GLU A 340 -9.57 -23.13 -0.99
N TRP A 341 -10.59 -23.96 -0.80
CA TRP A 341 -10.70 -24.87 0.34
C TRP A 341 -9.99 -26.22 0.14
N MET A 342 -9.74 -26.64 -1.10
CA MET A 342 -9.11 -27.93 -1.39
C MET A 342 -7.59 -27.96 -1.11
N GLY A 343 -6.96 -26.78 -0.94
CA GLY A 343 -5.55 -26.67 -0.53
C GLY A 343 -5.30 -26.92 0.97
N VAL A 344 -6.31 -27.38 1.73
CA VAL A 344 -6.26 -27.55 3.18
C VAL A 344 -5.97 -29.00 3.53
N LEU A 345 -4.69 -29.34 3.64
CA LEU A 345 -4.23 -30.72 3.84
C LEU A 345 -4.43 -31.26 5.27
N LYS A 346 -4.71 -30.40 6.26
CA LYS A 346 -5.11 -30.75 7.63
C LYS A 346 -6.06 -29.69 8.16
N ASP A 347 -7.22 -30.09 8.69
CA ASP A 347 -8.06 -29.17 9.48
C ASP A 347 -7.50 -29.09 10.90
N ASN A 348 -7.25 -27.85 11.32
CA ASN A 348 -6.70 -27.52 12.64
C ASN A 348 -7.60 -26.54 13.41
N PHE A 349 -8.81 -26.19 12.93
CA PHE A 349 -9.65 -25.23 13.66
C PHE A 349 -11.17 -25.34 13.55
N LEU A 350 -11.75 -25.94 12.50
CA LEU A 350 -13.21 -26.03 12.42
C LEU A 350 -13.71 -27.10 13.41
N THR A 351 -14.90 -26.88 13.99
CA THR A 351 -15.56 -27.85 14.88
C THR A 351 -16.22 -29.00 14.11
N ASP A 352 -16.40 -30.13 14.79
CA ASP A 352 -17.10 -31.29 14.23
C ASP A 352 -18.56 -30.96 13.88
N GLU A 353 -19.17 -30.00 14.60
CA GLU A 353 -20.51 -29.50 14.30
C GLU A 353 -20.54 -28.68 12.99
N THR A 354 -19.54 -27.81 12.77
CA THR A 354 -19.37 -27.08 11.50
C THR A 354 -19.15 -28.04 10.33
N TRP A 355 -18.33 -29.07 10.50
CA TRP A 355 -18.14 -30.10 9.47
C TRP A 355 -19.37 -30.95 9.21
N SER A 356 -20.11 -31.35 10.25
CA SER A 356 -21.37 -32.08 10.11
C SER A 356 -22.40 -31.28 9.30
N LEU A 357 -22.55 -29.98 9.59
CA LEU A 357 -23.42 -29.10 8.82
C LEU A 357 -22.91 -28.91 7.38
N ALA A 358 -21.60 -28.77 7.16
CA ALA A 358 -21.01 -28.67 5.83
C ALA A 358 -21.23 -29.95 4.99
N GLY A 359 -21.13 -31.13 5.61
CA GLY A 359 -21.48 -32.42 5.01
C GLY A 359 -22.93 -32.48 4.53
N SER A 360 -23.87 -31.89 5.27
CA SER A 360 -25.28 -31.80 4.85
C SER A 360 -25.49 -30.97 3.56
N PHE A 361 -24.52 -30.13 3.19
CA PHE A 361 -24.50 -29.36 1.95
C PHE A 361 -23.69 -30.01 0.83
N GLY A 362 -23.01 -31.14 1.09
CA GLY A 362 -22.19 -31.87 0.13
C GLY A 362 -20.70 -31.54 0.16
N TYR A 363 -20.19 -30.93 1.23
CA TYR A 363 -18.74 -30.75 1.42
C TYR A 363 -18.14 -31.93 2.20
N GLU A 364 -17.13 -32.56 1.61
CA GLU A 364 -16.40 -33.66 2.24
C GLU A 364 -15.23 -33.13 3.08
N LEU A 365 -14.94 -33.85 4.17
CA LEU A 365 -13.78 -33.57 5.02
C LEU A 365 -12.49 -33.97 4.27
N PRO A 366 -11.46 -33.12 4.18
CA PRO A 366 -10.19 -33.50 3.57
C PRO A 366 -9.59 -34.73 4.29
N ASN A 367 -9.48 -35.85 3.57
CA ASN A 367 -9.00 -37.11 4.14
C ASN A 367 -7.56 -36.96 4.68
N ALA A 368 -7.36 -37.27 5.95
CA ALA A 368 -6.04 -37.26 6.61
C ALA A 368 -5.10 -38.39 6.15
N HIS A 369 -5.50 -39.17 5.14
CA HIS A 369 -4.76 -40.32 4.60
C HIS A 369 -4.56 -40.19 3.08
N ALA A 370 -3.69 -39.25 2.71
CA ALA A 370 -3.02 -39.25 1.41
C ALA A 370 -1.55 -38.89 1.66
N GLU A 371 -0.72 -39.89 1.97
CA GLU A 371 0.73 -39.70 1.95
C GLU A 371 1.19 -39.41 0.51
N PRO A 372 2.13 -38.48 0.31
CA PRO A 372 2.69 -38.24 -1.01
C PRO A 372 3.53 -39.45 -1.43
N ALA A 373 3.14 -40.11 -2.51
CA ALA A 373 3.88 -41.26 -3.05
C ALA A 373 5.32 -40.86 -3.42
N THR A 374 6.29 -41.32 -2.62
CA THR A 374 7.71 -41.25 -2.94
C THR A 374 8.11 -42.44 -3.81
N GLU A 375 8.20 -42.24 -5.12
CA GLU A 375 8.96 -43.12 -6.00
C GLU A 375 10.27 -42.45 -6.44
N SER A 376 11.32 -42.69 -5.66
CA SER A 376 12.66 -42.82 -6.22
C SER A 376 13.10 -44.26 -6.03
N LEU A 377 13.58 -44.92 -7.09
CA LEU A 377 14.45 -46.09 -7.00
C LEU A 377 15.07 -46.37 -8.38
N ILE A 378 16.37 -46.08 -8.51
CA ILE A 378 17.21 -46.68 -9.54
C ILE A 378 18.09 -47.73 -8.85
N GLN A 379 17.89 -48.98 -9.30
CA GLN A 379 18.81 -50.12 -9.23
C GLN A 379 19.20 -50.68 -7.84
N SER A 380 18.74 -51.91 -7.59
CA SER A 380 19.68 -53.05 -7.66
C SER A 380 18.98 -54.34 -8.11
N LYS A 381 19.75 -55.18 -8.81
CA LYS A 381 19.50 -56.58 -9.22
C LYS A 381 20.76 -57.36 -8.80
N PRO A 382 20.79 -58.71 -8.81
CA PRO A 382 19.70 -59.70 -8.79
C PRO A 382 19.91 -60.75 -7.65
N ASN A 383 18.96 -61.68 -7.42
CA ASN A 383 19.03 -63.10 -7.82
C ASN A 383 17.79 -63.88 -7.31
N PRO A 384 17.59 -65.17 -7.67
CA PRO A 384 16.26 -65.77 -7.75
C PRO A 384 15.98 -66.77 -6.64
N GLU A 385 14.74 -67.28 -6.57
CA GLU A 385 14.43 -68.70 -6.70
C GLU A 385 12.92 -68.95 -6.56
N THR A 386 12.48 -70.06 -7.15
CA THR A 386 11.09 -70.52 -7.22
C THR A 386 10.70 -71.41 -6.03
N THR A 387 9.39 -71.70 -5.96
CA THR A 387 8.68 -72.71 -5.15
C THR A 387 8.14 -72.23 -3.80
N ASP A 388 7.00 -72.67 -3.28
CA ASP A 388 5.77 -73.38 -3.70
C ASP A 388 5.05 -73.70 -2.35
N GLN A 389 3.82 -74.23 -2.38
CA GLN A 389 3.16 -74.96 -1.27
C GLN A 389 2.47 -74.15 -0.13
N ASN A 390 1.17 -73.94 -0.36
CA ASN A 390 0.01 -74.22 0.51
C ASN A 390 0.16 -75.44 1.49
N PRO A 391 -0.83 -75.76 2.38
CA PRO A 391 -2.00 -75.01 2.91
C PRO A 391 -2.26 -75.25 4.44
N THR A 392 -3.52 -75.00 4.89
CA THR A 392 -4.31 -75.51 6.07
C THR A 392 -4.76 -74.40 7.04
N GLY A 393 -5.99 -74.39 7.57
CA GLY A 393 -7.20 -75.17 7.26
C GLY A 393 -8.40 -74.81 8.17
N GLU A 394 -9.64 -75.00 7.67
CA GLU A 394 -10.92 -75.24 8.40
C GLU A 394 -11.47 -74.13 9.36
N ASP A 395 -12.77 -73.85 9.52
CA ASP A 395 -13.97 -74.54 9.00
C ASP A 395 -15.24 -73.64 8.81
N ALA A 396 -15.98 -73.97 7.75
CA ALA A 396 -17.44 -73.97 7.50
C ALA A 396 -18.45 -72.89 8.01
N GLN A 397 -19.22 -72.28 7.08
CA GLN A 397 -20.57 -72.76 6.67
C GLN A 397 -21.31 -71.87 5.63
N LYS A 398 -21.98 -72.55 4.67
CA LYS A 398 -23.20 -72.20 3.88
C LYS A 398 -23.18 -71.08 2.81
N ALA A 399 -23.39 -71.54 1.57
CA ALA A 399 -23.83 -70.79 0.38
C ALA A 399 -25.40 -70.61 0.40
N PRO A 400 -26.12 -69.98 -0.59
CA PRO A 400 -25.85 -70.01 -2.05
C PRO A 400 -26.11 -68.73 -2.91
N LYS A 401 -25.42 -68.68 -4.08
CA LYS A 401 -25.86 -68.31 -5.47
C LYS A 401 -26.78 -67.05 -5.63
N THR A 402 -26.52 -66.05 -6.49
CA THR A 402 -26.50 -66.03 -7.98
C THR A 402 -26.10 -64.61 -8.47
N ASN A 403 -25.63 -64.29 -9.70
CA ASN A 403 -25.30 -65.08 -10.90
C ASN A 403 -24.33 -64.34 -11.87
N SER A 404 -23.92 -65.09 -12.89
CA SER A 404 -23.27 -64.77 -14.18
C SER A 404 -23.75 -63.56 -15.01
N PHE A 405 -22.85 -62.89 -15.76
CA PHE A 405 -22.69 -63.10 -17.22
C PHE A 405 -21.53 -62.30 -17.85
N SER A 406 -20.82 -62.93 -18.81
CA SER A 406 -19.98 -62.29 -19.84
C SER A 406 -20.10 -63.14 -21.12
N PRO A 407 -20.13 -62.54 -22.33
CA PRO A 407 -19.04 -62.74 -23.32
C PRO A 407 -18.74 -61.45 -24.14
N GLN A 408 -17.53 -61.12 -24.64
CA GLN A 408 -16.46 -61.81 -25.41
C GLN A 408 -16.52 -61.50 -26.93
N LYS A 409 -15.33 -61.41 -27.60
CA LYS A 409 -15.02 -61.48 -29.07
C LYS A 409 -14.98 -60.14 -29.87
N THR A 410 -14.18 -59.93 -30.95
CA THR A 410 -13.03 -60.64 -31.59
C THR A 410 -12.24 -59.70 -32.54
N ASN A 411 -11.06 -60.16 -33.02
CA ASN A 411 -10.10 -59.60 -34.01
C ASN A 411 -10.65 -59.09 -35.37
N ASP A 412 -9.84 -58.32 -36.12
CA ASP A 412 -9.18 -58.79 -37.37
C ASP A 412 -8.13 -57.81 -37.98
N SER A 413 -7.30 -58.30 -38.90
CA SER A 413 -6.27 -57.62 -39.73
C SER A 413 -6.10 -58.40 -41.06
N PRO A 414 -5.56 -57.87 -42.20
CA PRO A 414 -4.11 -58.02 -42.49
C PRO A 414 -3.43 -57.14 -43.61
N ALA A 415 -2.09 -57.28 -43.74
CA ALA A 415 -1.23 -57.29 -44.97
C ALA A 415 -0.69 -56.01 -45.69
N VAL A 416 0.42 -56.21 -46.44
CA VAL A 416 1.39 -55.25 -47.10
C VAL A 416 1.60 -55.65 -48.60
N PRO A 417 2.35 -54.92 -49.50
CA PRO A 417 3.85 -55.03 -49.60
C PRO A 417 4.67 -53.83 -50.23
N GLU A 418 6.00 -53.81 -49.94
CA GLU A 418 7.24 -53.42 -50.71
C GLU A 418 7.32 -52.16 -51.65
N GLU A 419 8.48 -51.53 -51.97
CA GLU A 419 9.82 -52.06 -52.37
C GLU A 419 11.03 -51.05 -52.27
N ASN A 420 12.27 -51.59 -52.16
CA ASN A 420 13.62 -51.09 -52.56
C ASN A 420 14.44 -49.98 -51.82
N ALA A 421 15.78 -50.18 -51.86
CA ALA A 421 16.88 -49.52 -51.11
C ALA A 421 17.96 -48.90 -52.08
N PRO A 422 19.26 -48.57 -51.77
CA PRO A 422 20.10 -48.90 -50.59
C PRO A 422 21.08 -47.83 -50.00
N ALA A 423 21.54 -48.14 -48.78
CA ALA A 423 22.85 -47.94 -48.11
C ALA A 423 23.91 -46.88 -48.55
N THR A 424 24.53 -46.20 -47.57
CA THR A 424 25.86 -46.62 -47.02
C THR A 424 26.27 -45.84 -45.77
N GLU A 425 26.90 -46.53 -44.82
CA GLU A 425 27.63 -46.00 -43.65
C GLU A 425 29.13 -46.39 -43.84
N PRO A 426 30.12 -45.74 -43.19
CA PRO A 426 30.51 -46.22 -41.85
C PRO A 426 31.20 -45.19 -40.89
N LEU A 427 31.13 -45.45 -39.57
CA LEU A 427 32.23 -45.63 -38.57
C LEU A 427 33.45 -44.63 -38.57
N ILE A 428 34.16 -44.29 -37.48
CA ILE A 428 34.21 -44.68 -36.04
C ILE A 428 35.14 -43.68 -35.27
N GLN A 429 34.94 -43.50 -33.95
CA GLN A 429 35.91 -43.26 -32.82
C GLN A 429 37.23 -42.44 -33.01
N SER A 430 37.90 -41.87 -31.98
CA SER A 430 37.57 -41.44 -30.61
C SER A 430 38.80 -40.79 -29.94
N LYS A 431 38.63 -39.69 -29.17
CA LYS A 431 39.45 -39.25 -28.00
C LYS A 431 41.00 -39.09 -28.19
N PRO A 432 41.77 -38.60 -27.18
CA PRO A 432 41.46 -37.73 -26.04
C PRO A 432 42.33 -36.43 -25.97
N ASN A 433 42.03 -35.60 -24.96
CA ASN A 433 42.90 -34.66 -24.20
C ASN A 433 44.42 -34.94 -24.18
N PRO A 434 45.31 -33.94 -23.89
CA PRO A 434 45.19 -33.09 -22.69
C PRO A 434 45.64 -31.60 -22.77
N GLU A 435 45.37 -30.90 -21.65
CA GLU A 435 46.16 -29.87 -20.92
C GLU A 435 47.35 -29.22 -21.67
N THR A 436 47.59 -27.89 -21.62
CA THR A 436 47.99 -27.14 -20.41
C THR A 436 47.95 -25.60 -20.61
N THR A 437 47.78 -24.87 -19.50
CA THR A 437 48.33 -23.53 -19.15
C THR A 437 48.50 -22.43 -20.22
N ASP A 438 47.71 -21.37 -20.06
CA ASP A 438 48.18 -20.04 -19.61
C ASP A 438 49.46 -19.44 -20.25
N GLN A 439 49.28 -18.48 -21.18
CA GLN A 439 49.92 -17.14 -21.12
C GLN A 439 49.37 -16.21 -22.22
N ASN A 440 49.15 -14.93 -21.86
CA ASN A 440 48.79 -13.87 -22.81
C ASN A 440 49.93 -13.59 -23.81
N PRO A 441 49.59 -13.12 -25.01
CA PRO A 441 50.22 -11.88 -25.46
C PRO A 441 49.23 -10.81 -25.91
N THR A 442 49.65 -9.59 -25.59
CA THR A 442 49.27 -8.29 -26.14
C THR A 442 49.07 -8.24 -27.66
N GLY A 443 48.15 -7.37 -28.09
CA GLY A 443 48.42 -6.40 -29.17
C GLY A 443 48.25 -6.87 -30.61
N GLU A 444 47.20 -6.37 -31.25
CA GLU A 444 47.13 -6.06 -32.69
C GLU A 444 47.55 -7.16 -33.69
N ASP A 445 46.67 -8.12 -33.94
CA ASP A 445 46.26 -8.41 -35.33
C ASP A 445 44.93 -9.17 -35.41
N ALA A 446 43.81 -8.44 -35.41
CA ALA A 446 42.46 -8.99 -35.44
C ALA A 446 41.56 -8.31 -36.49
N GLN A 447 42.02 -8.27 -37.75
CA GLN A 447 41.19 -7.85 -38.90
C GLN A 447 41.31 -8.78 -40.12
N LYS A 448 40.58 -9.92 -40.08
CA LYS A 448 39.73 -10.46 -41.18
C LYS A 448 39.30 -11.90 -40.89
N ALA A 449 38.03 -12.10 -40.48
CA ALA A 449 37.15 -13.21 -40.93
C ALA A 449 35.83 -13.28 -40.12
N GLN A 450 34.96 -12.25 -40.18
CA GLN A 450 33.57 -12.40 -39.71
C GLN A 450 32.56 -11.60 -40.58
N LYS A 451 31.97 -12.32 -41.55
CA LYS A 451 30.69 -12.10 -42.25
C LYS A 451 30.29 -13.48 -42.79
N THR A 452 29.09 -14.04 -42.64
CA THR A 452 27.75 -13.56 -42.27
C THR A 452 27.06 -14.63 -41.37
N HIS A 453 26.08 -14.33 -40.50
CA HIS A 453 24.71 -13.91 -40.84
C HIS A 453 24.15 -12.79 -39.92
N PRO A 454 23.12 -12.05 -40.35
CA PRO A 454 22.89 -10.69 -39.85
C PRO A 454 21.82 -10.60 -38.76
N PHE A 455 22.22 -10.33 -37.52
CA PHE A 455 21.32 -9.71 -36.55
C PHE A 455 21.40 -8.18 -36.70
N SER A 456 20.38 -7.59 -37.33
CA SER A 456 20.38 -6.15 -37.61
C SER A 456 20.30 -5.36 -36.29
N PRO A 457 21.31 -4.53 -35.95
CA PRO A 457 21.31 -3.79 -34.69
C PRO A 457 20.19 -2.77 -34.73
N LYS A 458 19.15 -2.98 -33.90
CA LYS A 458 18.08 -2.00 -33.72
C LYS A 458 18.70 -0.69 -33.22
N LYS A 459 18.80 0.31 -34.10
CA LYS A 459 19.25 1.67 -33.77
C LYS A 459 18.60 2.10 -32.44
N PRO A 460 19.36 2.69 -31.49
CA PRO A 460 18.80 3.11 -30.23
C PRO A 460 17.67 4.11 -30.49
N LYS A 461 16.43 3.68 -30.22
CA LYS A 461 15.25 4.53 -30.43
C LYS A 461 15.44 5.79 -29.58
N LYS A 462 15.50 6.97 -30.23
CA LYS A 462 15.46 8.27 -29.53
C LYS A 462 14.23 8.29 -28.63
N LYS A 463 14.42 8.07 -27.32
CA LYS A 463 13.32 8.00 -26.35
C LYS A 463 12.68 9.38 -26.26
N LYS A 464 11.38 9.47 -26.55
CA LYS A 464 10.59 10.69 -26.28
C LYS A 464 10.52 10.87 -24.75
N VAL A 465 10.94 12.03 -24.27
CA VAL A 465 10.68 12.48 -22.89
C VAL A 465 9.16 12.39 -22.64
N LYS A 466 8.73 11.64 -21.62
CA LYS A 466 7.30 11.60 -21.27
C LYS A 466 6.94 12.92 -20.60
N THR A 467 5.71 13.38 -20.80
CA THR A 467 5.19 14.62 -20.18
C THR A 467 5.16 14.56 -18.65
N ALA A 468 5.20 13.35 -18.07
CA ALA A 468 5.11 13.09 -16.63
C ALA A 468 6.47 12.92 -15.91
N ASP A 469 7.60 12.96 -16.62
CA ASP A 469 8.93 12.73 -16.02
C ASP A 469 9.38 13.95 -15.17
N ILE A 470 9.86 13.71 -13.95
CA ILE A 470 10.37 14.74 -13.02
C ILE A 470 11.88 14.53 -12.81
N ALA A 471 12.67 15.59 -12.95
CA ALA A 471 14.12 15.58 -12.70
C ALA A 471 14.43 15.93 -11.24
N VAL A 472 15.42 15.26 -10.65
CA VAL A 472 16.13 15.69 -9.44
C VAL A 472 17.27 16.59 -9.89
N ILE A 473 17.21 17.88 -9.57
CA ILE A 473 18.15 18.91 -10.07
C ILE A 473 19.11 19.46 -9.00
N GLY A 474 18.83 19.22 -7.73
CA GLY A 474 19.74 19.57 -6.63
C GLY A 474 19.46 18.75 -5.39
N MET A 475 20.45 18.63 -4.51
CA MET A 475 20.42 17.82 -3.30
C MET A 475 21.20 18.52 -2.17
N ALA A 476 20.77 18.32 -0.93
CA ALA A 476 21.55 18.69 0.26
C ALA A 476 21.33 17.67 1.39
N VAL A 477 22.38 17.46 2.18
CA VAL A 477 22.40 16.51 3.30
C VAL A 477 23.15 17.12 4.48
N ARG A 478 22.65 16.91 5.69
CA ARG A 478 23.42 17.04 6.93
C ARG A 478 23.11 15.84 7.79
N VAL A 479 24.06 14.92 7.89
CA VAL A 479 23.91 13.60 8.54
C VAL A 479 25.20 13.27 9.29
N ALA A 480 25.21 12.20 10.09
CA ALA A 480 26.42 11.72 10.75
C ALA A 480 27.60 11.59 9.75
N GLY A 481 28.68 12.34 10.00
CA GLY A 481 29.90 12.32 9.18
C GLY A 481 29.80 12.91 7.76
N ALA A 482 28.73 13.59 7.37
CA ALA A 482 28.64 14.30 6.08
C ALA A 482 27.73 15.54 6.12
N ASP A 483 28.23 16.67 5.62
CA ASP A 483 27.51 17.96 5.47
C ASP A 483 27.14 18.33 4.02
N SER A 484 27.47 17.43 3.08
CA SER A 484 27.41 17.66 1.63
C SER A 484 27.18 16.34 0.88
N PRO A 485 26.48 16.35 -0.28
CA PRO A 485 26.24 15.14 -1.08
C PRO A 485 27.54 14.41 -1.48
N GLU A 486 28.62 15.14 -1.68
CA GLU A 486 29.95 14.65 -2.06
C GLU A 486 30.62 13.88 -0.91
N GLN A 487 30.63 14.43 0.31
CA GLN A 487 31.11 13.71 1.50
C GLN A 487 30.24 12.48 1.79
N PHE A 488 28.93 12.62 1.63
CA PHE A 488 28.00 11.51 1.82
C PHE A 488 28.25 10.38 0.82
N TRP A 489 28.47 10.71 -0.46
CA TRP A 489 28.91 9.73 -1.46
C TRP A 489 30.25 9.09 -1.11
N ALA A 490 31.25 9.86 -0.69
CA ALA A 490 32.56 9.33 -0.29
C ALA A 490 32.44 8.33 0.86
N ASN A 491 31.62 8.63 1.87
CA ASN A 491 31.33 7.72 2.99
C ASN A 491 30.60 6.45 2.52
N LEU A 492 29.57 6.59 1.68
CA LEU A 492 28.83 5.45 1.10
C LEU A 492 29.75 4.54 0.28
N LYS A 493 30.53 5.12 -0.64
CA LYS A 493 31.43 4.41 -1.57
C LYS A 493 32.52 3.63 -0.83
N SER A 494 33.07 4.21 0.24
CA SER A 494 34.09 3.57 1.09
C SER A 494 33.53 2.58 2.11
N GLY A 495 32.20 2.47 2.24
CA GLY A 495 31.56 1.66 3.28
C GLY A 495 31.83 2.17 4.70
N LYS A 496 32.07 3.48 4.85
CA LYS A 496 32.45 4.10 6.12
C LYS A 496 31.30 4.03 7.11
N GLU A 497 31.60 3.47 8.28
CA GLU A 497 30.75 3.57 9.45
C GLU A 497 30.90 4.93 10.13
N VAL A 498 29.78 5.60 10.40
CA VAL A 498 29.73 6.94 11.01
C VAL A 498 29.02 6.98 12.37
N GLY A 499 28.54 5.82 12.86
CA GLY A 499 27.98 5.68 14.21
C GLY A 499 29.08 5.82 15.27
N LYS A 500 28.89 6.75 16.21
CA LYS A 500 29.85 7.02 17.30
C LYS A 500 29.42 6.25 18.55
N THR A 501 30.37 5.58 19.20
CA THR A 501 30.18 5.03 20.55
C THR A 501 30.34 6.17 21.56
N LEU A 502 29.38 6.29 22.48
CA LEU A 502 29.32 7.34 23.47
C LEU A 502 30.05 6.92 24.75
N ASN A 503 30.84 7.84 25.30
CA ASN A 503 31.59 7.62 26.54
C ASN A 503 30.71 7.92 27.76
N ILE A 504 29.77 7.02 28.05
CA ILE A 504 28.84 7.14 29.18
C ILE A 504 29.37 6.28 30.34
N ASN A 505 30.27 6.85 31.14
CA ASN A 505 31.04 6.11 32.17
C ASN A 505 30.26 5.74 33.44
N ASP A 506 29.05 6.28 33.65
CA ASP A 506 28.26 6.06 34.87
C ASP A 506 26.80 5.73 34.51
N LEU A 507 26.51 4.45 34.32
CA LEU A 507 25.15 3.95 34.15
C LEU A 507 24.93 2.70 35.00
N GLU A 508 24.14 2.84 36.07
CA GLU A 508 23.60 1.71 36.84
C GLU A 508 22.68 0.82 35.96
N ASN A 509 22.06 1.40 34.92
CA ASN A 509 21.21 0.70 33.97
C ASN A 509 22.03 0.06 32.82
N LYS A 510 22.18 -1.28 32.88
CA LYS A 510 22.87 -2.09 31.87
C LYS A 510 22.14 -2.23 30.52
N ASN A 511 20.90 -1.75 30.39
CA ASN A 511 20.12 -1.86 29.15
C ASN A 511 20.34 -0.69 28.17
N ILE A 512 21.20 0.28 28.50
CA ILE A 512 21.45 1.44 27.64
C ILE A 512 22.49 1.11 26.57
N VAL A 513 22.09 1.26 25.31
CA VAL A 513 22.95 1.12 24.14
C VAL A 513 23.64 2.45 23.87
N ASN A 514 24.95 2.51 24.09
CA ASN A 514 25.76 3.73 24.03
C ASN A 514 26.22 4.08 22.59
N ARG A 515 25.31 4.09 21.61
CA ARG A 515 25.66 4.30 20.19
C ARG A 515 24.71 5.29 19.51
N ALA A 516 25.28 6.28 18.84
CA ALA A 516 24.51 7.38 18.24
C ALA A 516 25.04 7.81 16.86
N TYR A 517 24.12 8.21 15.98
CA TYR A 517 24.40 8.68 14.62
C TYR A 517 24.01 10.16 14.55
N VAL A 518 24.91 11.05 14.98
CA VAL A 518 24.65 12.49 15.12
C VAL A 518 25.56 13.29 14.17
N PRO A 519 25.03 14.25 13.38
CA PRO A 519 25.86 15.17 12.61
C PRO A 519 26.68 16.06 13.54
N ASP A 520 27.83 16.54 13.09
CA ASP A 520 28.60 17.50 13.88
C ASP A 520 27.83 18.84 13.96
N GLN A 521 27.86 19.49 15.13
CA GLN A 521 27.08 20.70 15.44
C GLN A 521 25.56 20.58 15.15
N PRO A 522 24.83 19.61 15.76
CA PRO A 522 23.42 19.34 15.47
C PRO A 522 22.45 20.48 15.86
N GLU A 523 22.92 21.47 16.61
CA GLU A 523 22.17 22.67 17.03
C GLU A 523 22.71 23.96 16.42
N GLY A 524 23.78 23.89 15.62
CA GLY A 524 24.38 25.07 14.97
C GLY A 524 23.43 25.69 13.95
N PHE A 525 23.32 27.02 13.95
CA PHE A 525 22.43 27.75 13.04
C PHE A 525 22.84 29.22 12.88
N ASP A 526 22.92 29.73 11.64
CA ASP A 526 23.15 31.16 11.39
C ASP A 526 21.84 31.96 11.42
N ALA A 527 21.45 32.37 12.64
CA ALA A 527 20.23 33.15 12.85
C ALA A 527 20.22 34.50 12.12
N ALA A 528 21.38 35.19 12.06
CA ALA A 528 21.50 36.49 11.41
C ALA A 528 21.37 36.37 9.88
N PHE A 529 21.85 35.28 9.29
CA PHE A 529 21.68 35.01 7.87
C PHE A 529 20.21 34.95 7.46
N PHE A 530 19.35 34.26 8.23
CA PHE A 530 17.91 34.18 7.98
C PHE A 530 17.09 35.29 8.64
N GLY A 531 17.73 36.26 9.29
CA GLY A 531 17.05 37.34 10.02
C GLY A 531 16.08 36.83 11.09
N LEU A 532 16.49 35.82 11.86
CA LEU A 532 15.84 35.46 13.12
C LEU A 532 16.54 36.21 14.26
N HIS A 533 15.78 36.65 15.26
CA HIS A 533 16.38 37.20 16.47
C HIS A 533 17.07 36.07 17.27
N PRO A 534 18.24 36.28 17.91
CA PRO A 534 18.94 35.19 18.60
C PRO A 534 18.09 34.43 19.62
N LYS A 535 17.22 35.13 20.37
CA LYS A 535 16.26 34.48 21.29
C LYS A 535 15.19 33.63 20.58
N GLU A 536 14.72 34.06 19.40
CA GLU A 536 13.77 33.30 18.58
C GLU A 536 14.42 32.02 18.05
N ALA A 537 15.68 32.13 17.59
CA ALA A 537 16.46 31.00 17.11
C ALA A 537 16.79 29.98 18.21
N GLU A 538 17.10 30.44 19.44
CA GLU A 538 17.32 29.55 20.59
C GLU A 538 16.05 28.78 20.97
N MET A 539 14.88 29.44 20.99
CA MET A 539 13.62 28.76 21.31
C MET A 539 13.15 27.81 20.19
N THR A 540 13.53 28.08 18.93
CA THR A 540 13.11 27.31 17.75
C THR A 540 13.71 25.91 17.74
N ASP A 541 12.87 24.88 17.52
CA ASP A 541 13.30 23.49 17.33
C ASP A 541 14.46 23.40 16.30
N PRO A 542 15.61 22.78 16.63
CA PRO A 542 16.74 22.65 15.71
C PRO A 542 16.36 21.94 14.39
N GLN A 543 15.30 21.13 14.37
CA GLN A 543 14.74 20.57 13.15
C GLN A 543 14.26 21.66 12.18
N HIS A 544 13.62 22.73 12.66
CA HIS A 544 13.13 23.81 11.81
C HIS A 544 14.30 24.67 11.31
N ARG A 545 15.31 24.90 12.17
CA ARG A 545 16.56 25.60 11.83
C ARG A 545 17.31 24.88 10.71
N LEU A 546 17.57 23.59 10.89
CA LEU A 546 18.29 22.78 9.88
C LEU A 546 17.44 22.50 8.63
N PHE A 547 16.12 22.41 8.72
CA PHE A 547 15.27 22.31 7.52
C PHE A 547 15.38 23.57 6.65
N LEU A 548 15.48 24.76 7.26
CA LEU A 548 15.70 26.03 6.55
C LEU A 548 17.11 26.14 5.93
N GLU A 549 18.16 25.79 6.67
CA GLU A 549 19.53 25.74 6.11
C GLU A 549 19.65 24.73 4.96
N THR A 550 19.09 23.53 5.12
CA THR A 550 19.16 22.49 4.09
C THR A 550 18.35 22.87 2.84
N ALA A 551 17.28 23.68 2.98
CA ALA A 551 16.52 24.21 1.86
C ALA A 551 17.32 25.24 1.05
N TRP A 552 18.07 26.12 1.73
CA TRP A 552 19.01 27.04 1.08
C TRP A 552 20.08 26.27 0.30
N LEU A 553 20.77 25.34 0.96
CA LEU A 553 21.84 24.56 0.38
C LEU A 553 21.38 23.73 -0.85
N ALA A 554 20.17 23.15 -0.80
CA ALA A 554 19.64 22.37 -1.92
C ALA A 554 19.38 23.22 -3.18
N LEU A 555 18.96 24.48 -3.02
CA LEU A 555 18.77 25.41 -4.13
C LEU A 555 20.10 25.91 -4.70
N GLU A 556 21.07 26.21 -3.84
CA GLU A 556 22.42 26.56 -4.31
C GLU A 556 23.11 25.39 -5.02
N ASN A 557 22.89 24.15 -4.57
CA ASN A 557 23.31 22.93 -5.29
C ASN A 557 22.60 22.79 -6.64
N ALA A 558 21.31 23.14 -6.73
CA ALA A 558 20.57 23.20 -8.00
C ALA A 558 20.97 24.37 -8.91
N GLY A 559 21.82 25.30 -8.45
CA GLY A 559 22.21 26.50 -9.20
C GLY A 559 21.16 27.61 -9.22
N TYR A 560 20.26 27.66 -8.22
CA TYR A 560 19.19 28.65 -8.11
C TYR A 560 19.35 29.56 -6.89
N ASN A 561 19.27 30.87 -7.09
CA ASN A 561 19.08 31.84 -6.02
C ASN A 561 17.61 31.79 -5.52
N PRO A 562 17.33 31.42 -4.26
CA PRO A 562 15.97 31.32 -3.72
C PRO A 562 15.13 32.60 -3.88
N TRP A 563 15.74 33.77 -3.69
CA TRP A 563 15.01 35.04 -3.65
C TRP A 563 14.76 35.65 -5.04
N ALA A 564 15.44 35.16 -6.08
CA ALA A 564 15.41 35.72 -7.44
C ALA A 564 14.73 34.81 -8.47
N TYR A 565 14.16 33.67 -8.06
CA TYR A 565 13.48 32.76 -8.97
C TYR A 565 12.12 33.33 -9.44
N ASP A 566 12.00 33.62 -10.72
CA ASP A 566 10.76 34.05 -11.37
C ASP A 566 9.85 32.84 -11.65
N GLY A 567 9.15 32.37 -10.61
CA GLY A 567 8.21 31.25 -10.68
C GLY A 567 7.76 30.75 -9.31
N LYS A 568 6.89 29.73 -9.29
CA LYS A 568 6.36 29.15 -8.05
C LYS A 568 7.25 28.01 -7.57
N ILE A 569 7.96 28.23 -6.46
CA ILE A 569 8.60 27.15 -5.69
C ILE A 569 7.59 26.61 -4.67
N GLY A 570 7.25 25.33 -4.75
CA GLY A 570 6.54 24.60 -3.69
C GLY A 570 7.51 23.99 -2.68
N VAL A 571 7.07 23.77 -1.45
CA VAL A 571 7.88 23.15 -0.38
C VAL A 571 7.06 22.04 0.28
N PHE A 572 7.60 20.83 0.31
CA PHE A 572 6.93 19.64 0.82
C PHE A 572 7.85 18.89 1.77
N GLY A 573 7.38 18.47 2.94
CA GLY A 573 8.25 17.72 3.85
C GLY A 573 7.72 17.65 5.27
N GLY A 574 8.57 17.22 6.18
CA GLY A 574 8.22 17.18 7.60
C GLY A 574 9.39 16.79 8.49
N VAL A 575 9.23 17.08 9.77
CA VAL A 575 10.20 16.78 10.82
C VAL A 575 9.65 15.73 11.78
N ALA A 576 10.54 15.04 12.50
CA ALA A 576 10.20 14.05 13.51
C ALA A 576 9.50 14.69 14.72
N ARG A 577 9.23 13.91 15.79
CA ARG A 577 8.70 14.46 17.05
C ARG A 577 9.61 15.58 17.57
N ASN A 578 9.06 16.68 18.08
CA ASN A 578 9.84 17.67 18.82
C ASN A 578 10.14 17.11 20.23
N SER A 579 11.42 16.84 20.53
CA SER A 579 11.91 16.59 21.90
C SER A 579 12.62 17.80 22.51
N TYR A 580 13.06 18.76 21.68
CA TYR A 580 13.73 19.99 22.08
C TYR A 580 12.88 20.81 23.05
N PHE A 581 11.58 20.93 22.78
CA PHE A 581 10.66 21.64 23.68
C PHE A 581 10.67 21.03 25.09
N THR A 582 10.49 19.71 25.22
CA THR A 582 10.45 19.04 26.52
C THR A 582 11.80 19.07 27.25
N ASN A 583 12.91 18.85 26.53
CA ASN A 583 14.21 18.66 27.14
C ASN A 583 14.96 19.99 27.40
N ASN A 584 14.79 21.00 26.54
CA ASN A 584 15.60 22.22 26.55
C ASN A 584 14.81 23.50 26.83
N VAL A 585 13.53 23.56 26.47
CA VAL A 585 12.70 24.79 26.57
C VAL A 585 11.82 24.77 27.82
N ALA A 586 11.06 23.69 28.02
CA ALA A 586 10.17 23.50 29.17
C ALA A 586 10.91 23.47 30.52
N THR A 587 12.21 23.14 30.50
CA THR A 587 13.12 23.17 31.64
C THR A 587 13.58 24.58 32.02
N ARG A 588 13.18 25.64 31.28
CA ARG A 588 13.55 27.05 31.49
C ARG A 588 12.30 27.95 31.57
N PRO A 589 11.51 27.88 32.67
CA PRO A 589 10.23 28.58 32.80
C PRO A 589 10.33 30.10 32.85
N ASP A 590 11.49 30.64 33.20
CA ASP A 590 11.84 32.07 33.10
C ASP A 590 11.83 32.55 31.64
N ARG A 591 12.36 31.73 30.73
CA ARG A 591 12.45 32.07 29.30
C ARG A 591 11.11 32.01 28.60
N LEU A 592 10.32 30.96 28.87
CA LEU A 592 8.93 30.83 28.41
C LEU A 592 8.11 32.09 28.75
N ARG A 593 8.14 32.53 30.02
CA ARG A 593 7.46 33.75 30.47
C ARG A 593 7.94 35.02 29.74
N SER A 594 9.19 35.06 29.29
CA SER A 594 9.76 36.21 28.57
C SER A 594 9.49 36.22 27.06
N ALA A 595 9.20 35.06 26.46
CA ALA A 595 8.89 34.91 25.04
C ALA A 595 7.38 35.03 24.77
N GLY A 596 6.56 34.50 25.67
CA GLY A 596 5.11 34.48 25.55
C GLY A 596 4.63 33.31 24.68
N GLU A 597 3.49 32.74 25.07
CA GLU A 597 2.94 31.46 24.58
C GLU A 597 2.85 31.36 23.03
N TYR A 598 2.65 32.49 22.35
CA TYR A 598 2.57 32.55 20.89
C TYR A 598 3.92 32.28 20.20
N LEU A 599 5.04 32.80 20.74
CA LEU A 599 6.36 32.51 20.18
C LEU A 599 6.76 31.06 20.46
N ASP A 600 6.42 30.51 21.62
CA ASP A 600 6.70 29.12 21.98
C ASP A 600 6.00 28.13 21.02
N MET A 601 4.73 28.41 20.71
CA MET A 601 3.94 27.66 19.73
C MET A 601 4.55 27.72 18.33
N LEU A 602 4.89 28.91 17.82
CA LEU A 602 5.57 29.06 16.53
C LEU A 602 6.94 28.37 16.49
N ALA A 603 7.69 28.43 17.59
CA ALA A 603 9.03 27.86 17.70
C ALA A 603 9.03 26.32 17.70
N SER A 604 7.96 25.70 18.22
CA SER A 604 7.95 24.28 18.61
C SER A 604 6.99 23.39 17.80
N GLU A 605 5.93 23.95 17.21
CA GLU A 605 4.90 23.17 16.53
C GLU A 605 5.34 22.76 15.11
N LYS A 606 5.38 21.45 14.85
CA LYS A 606 5.87 20.83 13.59
C LYS A 606 5.32 21.49 12.33
N SER A 607 4.06 21.92 12.39
CA SER A 607 3.30 22.55 11.32
C SER A 607 3.95 23.84 10.78
N PHE A 608 4.97 24.39 11.43
CA PHE A 608 5.68 25.58 10.95
C PHE A 608 7.04 25.31 10.30
N SER A 609 7.54 24.06 10.28
CA SER A 609 8.84 23.75 9.68
C SER A 609 8.90 24.10 8.19
N VAL A 610 7.94 23.63 7.40
CA VAL A 610 7.85 23.88 5.94
C VAL A 610 7.44 25.32 5.62
N THR A 611 6.45 25.88 6.34
CA THR A 611 5.94 27.23 6.06
C THR A 611 6.93 28.33 6.44
N ARG A 612 7.79 28.11 7.45
CA ARG A 612 8.91 29.01 7.78
C ARG A 612 9.91 29.11 6.63
N VAL A 613 10.19 28.02 5.91
CA VAL A 613 11.03 28.08 4.69
C VAL A 613 10.36 28.90 3.61
N ALA A 614 9.08 28.65 3.34
CA ALA A 614 8.36 29.40 2.31
C ALA A 614 8.33 30.91 2.63
N TYR A 615 8.13 31.28 3.89
CA TYR A 615 8.19 32.66 4.35
C TYR A 615 9.60 33.27 4.22
N LYS A 616 10.63 32.66 4.81
CA LYS A 616 12.00 33.21 4.84
C LYS A 616 12.67 33.27 3.47
N LEU A 617 12.28 32.39 2.54
CA LEU A 617 12.83 32.31 1.18
C LEU A 617 11.87 32.85 0.10
N ASN A 618 10.77 33.53 0.47
CA ASN A 618 9.79 34.14 -0.46
C ASN A 618 9.20 33.16 -1.51
N MET A 619 8.91 31.93 -1.09
CA MET A 619 8.36 30.89 -1.97
C MET A 619 6.83 30.96 -2.02
N ARG A 620 6.27 30.92 -3.22
CA ARG A 620 4.84 31.20 -3.49
C ARG A 620 4.06 30.03 -4.12
N GLY A 621 4.65 28.85 -4.16
CA GLY A 621 3.94 27.60 -4.43
C GLY A 621 3.35 26.99 -3.14
N PRO A 622 2.76 25.78 -3.21
CA PRO A 622 2.20 25.11 -2.03
C PRO A 622 3.27 24.82 -0.98
N ALA A 623 2.99 25.12 0.29
CA ALA A 623 3.87 24.84 1.43
C ALA A 623 3.18 23.84 2.36
N VAL A 624 3.51 22.55 2.24
CA VAL A 624 2.75 21.44 2.84
C VAL A 624 3.62 20.62 3.80
N ASN A 625 3.25 20.62 5.08
CA ASN A 625 3.79 19.68 6.05
C ASN A 625 3.12 18.30 5.87
N VAL A 626 3.92 17.24 5.87
CA VAL A 626 3.50 15.86 5.66
C VAL A 626 3.97 15.03 6.85
N GLN A 627 3.06 14.27 7.45
CA GLN A 627 3.30 13.46 8.64
C GLN A 627 2.68 12.07 8.46
N THR A 628 3.50 11.10 8.04
CA THR A 628 3.15 9.69 7.89
C THR A 628 4.25 8.78 8.49
N ALA A 629 4.81 9.21 9.63
CA ALA A 629 5.98 8.60 10.27
C ALA A 629 7.15 8.41 9.27
N CYS A 630 7.75 7.22 9.23
CA CYS A 630 8.92 6.89 8.41
C CYS A 630 8.73 7.06 6.89
N SER A 631 7.49 7.20 6.38
CA SER A 631 7.22 7.48 4.96
C SER A 631 7.00 8.96 4.64
N SER A 632 7.10 9.88 5.61
CA SER A 632 6.71 11.30 5.45
C SER A 632 7.36 11.99 4.25
N SER A 633 8.68 11.94 4.12
CA SER A 633 9.37 12.51 2.95
C SER A 633 9.06 11.81 1.63
N GLY A 634 8.68 10.52 1.65
CA GLY A 634 8.26 9.79 0.46
C GLY A 634 6.89 10.26 -0.04
N VAL A 635 5.93 10.45 0.88
CA VAL A 635 4.63 11.04 0.56
C VAL A 635 4.80 12.49 0.10
N ALA A 636 5.71 13.25 0.71
CA ALA A 636 6.08 14.58 0.26
C ALA A 636 6.63 14.58 -1.18
N VAL A 637 7.49 13.62 -1.56
CA VAL A 637 7.95 13.46 -2.95
C VAL A 637 6.79 13.15 -3.89
N HIS A 638 5.86 12.28 -3.51
CA HIS A 638 4.68 12.00 -4.33
C HIS A 638 3.83 13.25 -4.57
N LEU A 639 3.51 14.01 -3.50
CA LEU A 639 2.72 15.24 -3.56
C LEU A 639 3.43 16.34 -4.36
N ALA A 640 4.74 16.52 -4.17
CA ALA A 640 5.55 17.46 -4.95
C ALA A 640 5.54 17.10 -6.45
N CYS A 641 5.65 15.81 -6.79
CA CYS A 641 5.49 15.37 -8.18
C CYS A 641 4.09 15.70 -8.73
N GLN A 642 3.00 15.49 -7.97
CA GLN A 642 1.66 15.84 -8.45
C GLN A 642 1.50 17.36 -8.63
N SER A 643 1.93 18.16 -7.64
CA SER A 643 1.93 19.63 -7.68
C SER A 643 2.67 20.19 -8.90
N LEU A 644 3.86 19.67 -9.18
CA LEU A 644 4.59 19.98 -10.41
C LEU A 644 3.73 19.63 -11.61
N LEU A 645 3.30 18.37 -11.76
CA LEU A 645 2.54 17.89 -12.92
C LEU A 645 1.30 18.75 -13.22
N ASN A 646 0.50 19.05 -12.20
CA ASN A 646 -0.70 19.89 -12.26
C ASN A 646 -0.40 21.37 -12.59
N GLY A 647 0.80 21.86 -12.28
CA GLY A 647 1.19 23.27 -12.49
C GLY A 647 0.94 24.17 -11.29
N ASP A 648 0.72 23.60 -10.10
CA ASP A 648 0.63 24.33 -8.83
C ASP A 648 2.00 24.92 -8.45
N ALA A 649 3.09 24.27 -8.88
CA ALA A 649 4.47 24.72 -8.77
C ALA A 649 5.27 24.48 -10.08
N ASP A 650 6.27 25.32 -10.31
CA ASP A 650 7.24 25.20 -11.41
C ASP A 650 8.47 24.39 -10.98
N MET A 651 8.83 24.51 -9.71
CA MET A 651 9.93 23.83 -9.01
C MET A 651 9.45 23.45 -7.60
N ALA A 652 9.94 22.34 -7.04
CA ALA A 652 9.55 21.90 -5.71
C ALA A 652 10.75 21.48 -4.86
N LEU A 653 10.85 22.02 -3.65
CA LEU A 653 11.72 21.52 -2.60
C LEU A 653 11.03 20.38 -1.85
N VAL A 654 11.75 19.29 -1.64
CA VAL A 654 11.24 18.15 -0.87
C VAL A 654 12.28 17.67 0.13
N GLY A 655 11.91 17.56 1.40
CA GLY A 655 12.87 17.16 2.43
C GLY A 655 12.24 16.66 3.73
N GLY A 656 13.10 16.39 4.69
CA GLY A 656 12.72 15.98 6.03
C GLY A 656 13.88 15.40 6.81
N GLY A 657 13.63 15.10 8.08
CA GLY A 657 14.69 14.60 8.96
C GLY A 657 14.26 14.45 10.41
N ARG A 658 15.26 14.16 11.24
CA ARG A 658 15.16 13.98 12.70
C ARG A 658 16.36 14.65 13.36
N ILE A 659 16.12 15.61 14.24
CA ILE A 659 17.15 16.24 15.10
C ILE A 659 16.49 16.38 16.47
N GLN A 660 16.98 15.66 17.47
CA GLN A 660 16.27 15.46 18.74
C GLN A 660 17.31 15.37 19.87
N PRO A 661 17.40 16.33 20.80
CA PRO A 661 18.22 16.16 21.99
C PRO A 661 17.60 15.12 22.95
N PRO A 662 18.38 14.55 23.88
CA PRO A 662 19.84 14.70 24.03
C PRO A 662 20.63 14.02 22.89
N PHE A 663 21.81 14.55 22.57
CA PHE A 663 22.67 14.08 21.46
C PHE A 663 23.86 13.23 21.92
N ASP A 664 24.19 13.35 23.19
CA ASP A 664 25.27 12.74 23.95
C ASP A 664 24.80 11.52 24.77
N ALA A 665 23.53 11.15 24.65
CA ALA A 665 22.93 9.99 25.28
C ALA A 665 22.71 8.83 24.29
N GLY A 666 22.85 7.61 24.81
CA GLY A 666 22.40 6.39 24.14
C GLY A 666 20.88 6.24 24.17
N TYR A 667 20.39 5.02 23.98
CA TYR A 667 18.97 4.69 24.12
C TYR A 667 18.76 3.45 25.00
N ASP A 668 17.66 3.44 25.74
CA ASP A 668 17.22 2.31 26.57
C ASP A 668 16.65 1.20 25.67
N TYR A 669 17.34 0.07 25.58
CA TYR A 669 16.86 -1.10 24.84
C TYR A 669 15.71 -1.77 25.59
N LYS A 670 14.67 -2.15 24.84
CA LYS A 670 13.53 -2.91 25.36
C LYS A 670 13.24 -4.06 24.42
N GLU A 671 13.21 -5.27 24.96
CA GLU A 671 12.84 -6.47 24.23
C GLU A 671 11.45 -6.33 23.60
N GLY A 672 11.29 -6.79 22.35
CA GLY A 672 10.10 -6.57 21.54
C GLY A 672 9.93 -5.13 21.00
N GLY A 673 10.82 -4.20 21.35
CA GLY A 673 10.88 -2.85 20.77
C GLY A 673 11.49 -2.84 19.36
N PRO A 674 11.41 -1.70 18.63
CA PRO A 674 11.97 -1.58 17.29
C PRO A 674 13.48 -1.30 17.26
N LEU A 675 14.10 -1.04 18.42
CA LEU A 675 15.50 -0.61 18.53
C LEU A 675 16.45 -1.80 18.70
N SER A 676 17.59 -1.76 18.01
CA SER A 676 18.64 -2.78 18.10
C SER A 676 19.24 -2.87 19.52
N PRO A 677 19.57 -4.05 20.04
CA PRO A 677 20.25 -4.20 21.33
C PRO A 677 21.72 -3.76 21.32
N ASP A 678 22.34 -3.50 20.15
CA ASP A 678 23.79 -3.23 20.05
C ASP A 678 24.16 -1.96 19.27
N GLY A 679 23.17 -1.25 18.73
CA GLY A 679 23.41 0.04 18.07
C GLY A 679 23.87 -0.06 16.61
N TYR A 680 23.68 -1.21 15.97
CA TYR A 680 23.88 -1.38 14.53
C TYR A 680 22.56 -1.74 13.83
N ILE A 681 22.44 -1.35 12.55
CA ILE A 681 21.33 -1.75 11.67
C ILE A 681 21.85 -2.77 10.66
N ARG A 682 21.43 -4.02 10.78
CA ARG A 682 21.88 -5.12 9.90
C ARG A 682 20.78 -5.54 8.93
N ALA A 683 20.51 -4.67 7.96
CA ALA A 683 19.44 -4.91 7.01
C ALA A 683 19.65 -6.23 6.26
N PHE A 684 18.68 -7.13 6.34
CA PHE A 684 18.64 -8.47 5.71
C PHE A 684 19.68 -9.50 6.20
N ASP A 685 20.47 -9.21 7.22
CA ASP A 685 21.44 -10.13 7.82
C ASP A 685 20.78 -11.10 8.82
N GLU A 686 21.37 -12.27 9.06
CA GLU A 686 20.90 -13.22 10.08
C GLU A 686 20.86 -12.63 11.50
N ARG A 687 21.69 -11.60 11.78
CA ARG A 687 21.77 -10.89 13.06
C ARG A 687 20.94 -9.59 13.09
N ALA A 688 19.95 -9.47 12.20
CA ALA A 688 18.98 -8.38 12.20
C ALA A 688 18.16 -8.38 13.50
N GLN A 689 18.37 -7.43 14.40
CA GLN A 689 17.70 -7.37 15.72
C GLN A 689 17.01 -6.04 16.03
N GLY A 690 16.99 -5.09 15.08
CA GLY A 690 16.34 -3.79 15.24
C GLY A 690 16.99 -2.69 14.42
N MET A 691 16.39 -1.50 14.48
CA MET A 691 16.92 -0.27 13.90
C MET A 691 17.63 0.59 14.94
N VAL A 692 18.31 1.65 14.49
CA VAL A 692 18.86 2.71 15.35
C VAL A 692 18.34 4.04 14.83
N GLN A 693 18.00 4.94 15.73
CA GLN A 693 17.53 6.27 15.32
C GLN A 693 18.72 7.11 14.85
N GLY A 694 18.67 7.55 13.60
CA GLY A 694 19.65 8.46 13.03
C GLY A 694 19.24 9.92 13.24
N HIS A 695 20.21 10.82 13.25
CA HIS A 695 19.97 12.26 13.22
C HIS A 695 20.49 12.85 11.91
N GLY A 696 19.72 13.76 11.35
CA GLY A 696 20.06 14.47 10.13
C GLY A 696 18.86 15.11 9.44
N MET A 697 19.18 15.94 8.46
CA MET A 697 18.24 16.64 7.59
C MET A 697 18.66 16.44 6.14
N VAL A 698 17.69 16.14 5.26
CA VAL A 698 17.96 15.88 3.84
C VAL A 698 16.92 16.56 2.96
N MET A 699 17.33 17.01 1.77
CA MET A 699 16.49 17.80 0.86
C MET A 699 16.88 17.52 -0.60
N ILE A 700 15.90 17.54 -1.49
CA ILE A 700 16.06 17.50 -2.95
C ILE A 700 15.25 18.61 -3.63
N VAL A 701 15.70 19.06 -4.79
CA VAL A 701 15.00 19.99 -5.67
C VAL A 701 14.48 19.25 -6.88
N LEU A 702 13.19 19.39 -7.16
CA LEU A 702 12.46 18.71 -8.23
C LEU A 702 11.94 19.73 -9.26
N LYS A 703 11.99 19.34 -10.55
CA LYS A 703 11.42 20.13 -11.66
C LYS A 703 10.94 19.19 -12.78
N LYS A 704 9.95 19.58 -13.58
CA LYS A 704 9.57 18.81 -14.79
C LYS A 704 10.79 18.58 -15.68
N LEU A 705 11.08 17.34 -16.07
CA LEU A 705 12.29 17.00 -16.85
C LEU A 705 12.41 17.83 -18.13
N LYS A 706 11.30 18.06 -18.84
CA LYS A 706 11.27 18.92 -20.04
C LYS A 706 11.69 20.38 -19.77
N LYS A 707 11.36 20.93 -18.59
CA LYS A 707 11.75 22.29 -18.18
C LYS A 707 13.21 22.28 -17.70
N ALA A 708 13.64 21.29 -16.93
CA ALA A 708 15.04 21.14 -16.52
C ALA A 708 16.01 21.10 -17.70
N VAL A 709 15.72 20.27 -18.71
CA VAL A 709 16.51 20.20 -19.96
C VAL A 709 16.45 21.50 -20.78
N LYS A 710 15.33 22.25 -20.74
CA LYS A 710 15.21 23.56 -21.41
C LYS A 710 16.08 24.61 -20.72
N ASP A 711 16.05 24.63 -19.39
CA ASP A 711 16.74 25.60 -18.54
C ASP A 711 18.25 25.34 -18.49
N GLY A 712 18.69 24.10 -18.77
CA GLY A 712 20.08 23.70 -18.70
C GLY A 712 20.51 23.24 -17.31
N ASP A 713 19.54 22.86 -16.46
CA ASP A 713 19.82 22.37 -15.10
C ASP A 713 20.70 21.12 -15.13
N HIS A 714 21.56 20.98 -14.11
CA HIS A 714 22.15 19.68 -13.80
C HIS A 714 21.03 18.70 -13.41
N ILE A 715 21.07 17.47 -13.92
CA ILE A 715 20.09 16.43 -13.62
C ILE A 715 20.83 15.25 -13.02
N TRP A 716 20.61 14.99 -11.73
CA TRP A 716 21.20 13.86 -11.01
C TRP A 716 20.51 12.54 -11.39
N SER A 717 19.17 12.56 -11.42
CA SER A 717 18.34 11.41 -11.74
C SER A 717 16.94 11.85 -12.20
N VAL A 718 16.13 10.91 -12.70
CA VAL A 718 14.75 11.14 -13.12
C VAL A 718 13.80 10.25 -12.34
N ILE A 719 12.85 10.86 -11.64
CA ILE A 719 11.68 10.18 -11.08
C ILE A 719 10.72 9.88 -12.24
N LYS A 720 10.53 8.58 -12.51
CA LYS A 720 9.65 8.06 -13.57
C LYS A 720 8.22 7.86 -13.11
N GLY A 721 8.03 7.55 -11.83
CA GLY A 721 6.72 7.28 -11.24
C GLY A 721 6.81 7.12 -9.73
N THR A 722 5.73 7.49 -9.05
CA THR A 722 5.58 7.37 -7.59
C THR A 722 4.20 6.81 -7.27
N ALA A 723 4.12 5.97 -6.24
CA ALA A 723 2.85 5.50 -5.70
C ALA A 723 2.85 5.56 -4.18
N VAL A 724 1.64 5.72 -3.64
CA VAL A 724 1.33 5.70 -2.21
C VAL A 724 0.07 4.85 -2.02
N ASN A 725 0.04 4.02 -0.98
CA ASN A 725 -1.19 3.42 -0.45
C ASN A 725 -1.15 3.40 1.09
N ASN A 726 -2.10 2.72 1.71
CA ASN A 726 -2.02 2.32 3.10
C ASN A 726 -2.40 0.84 3.23
N ASP A 727 -1.74 0.10 4.12
CA ASP A 727 -2.03 -1.31 4.44
C ASP A 727 -3.48 -1.57 4.90
N GLY A 728 -4.18 -0.52 5.37
CA GLY A 728 -5.49 -0.64 5.99
C GLY A 728 -5.43 -1.50 7.25
N SER A 729 -6.37 -2.42 7.36
CA SER A 729 -6.42 -3.43 8.43
C SER A 729 -5.74 -4.76 8.06
N GLU A 730 -5.34 -5.00 6.81
CA GLU A 730 -4.76 -6.28 6.33
C GLU A 730 -3.31 -6.51 6.84
N LYS A 731 -3.16 -6.55 8.17
CA LYS A 731 -1.91 -6.70 8.93
C LYS A 731 -2.21 -7.12 10.37
N ILE A 732 -1.25 -7.80 11.02
CA ILE A 732 -1.44 -8.44 12.34
C ILE A 732 -1.68 -7.43 13.49
N GLY A 733 -1.27 -6.17 13.32
CA GLY A 733 -1.54 -5.08 14.25
C GLY A 733 -1.17 -3.73 13.64
N PHE A 734 -1.53 -2.62 14.30
CA PHE A 734 -1.35 -1.26 13.77
C PHE A 734 0.07 -0.95 13.26
N THR A 735 1.08 -1.45 13.98
CA THR A 735 2.51 -1.27 13.71
C THR A 735 3.13 -2.34 12.79
N ALA A 736 2.41 -3.43 12.50
CA ALA A 736 2.91 -4.48 11.62
C ALA A 736 2.86 -4.02 10.14
N PRO A 737 3.83 -4.41 9.29
CA PRO A 737 3.75 -4.18 7.85
C PRO A 737 2.87 -5.23 7.14
N SER A 738 2.40 -4.91 5.92
CA SER A 738 1.66 -5.83 5.04
C SER A 738 2.45 -6.18 3.77
N ILE A 739 2.56 -7.47 3.45
CA ILE A 739 3.19 -7.95 2.20
C ILE A 739 2.38 -7.46 0.99
N GLU A 740 1.06 -7.58 1.06
CA GLU A 740 0.11 -7.14 0.04
C GLU A 740 0.17 -5.63 -0.19
N GLY A 741 0.10 -4.83 0.88
CA GLY A 741 0.13 -3.36 0.80
C GLY A 741 1.41 -2.81 0.18
N GLN A 742 2.56 -3.38 0.56
CA GLN A 742 3.85 -3.03 -0.04
C GLN A 742 3.93 -3.46 -1.52
N ALA A 743 3.60 -4.72 -1.82
CA ALA A 743 3.64 -5.26 -3.18
C ALA A 743 2.76 -4.45 -4.14
N GLU A 744 1.55 -4.07 -3.70
CA GLU A 744 0.63 -3.26 -4.48
C GLU A 744 1.23 -1.87 -4.79
N THR A 745 1.82 -1.20 -3.80
CA THR A 745 2.47 0.11 -4.01
C THR A 745 3.60 0.04 -5.02
N ILE A 746 4.44 -0.99 -4.94
CA ILE A 746 5.55 -1.23 -5.87
C ILE A 746 5.01 -1.43 -7.30
N VAL A 747 4.00 -2.29 -7.48
CA VAL A 747 3.34 -2.53 -8.77
C VAL A 747 2.70 -1.26 -9.32
N ARG A 748 2.00 -0.47 -8.50
CA ARG A 748 1.41 0.82 -8.88
C ARG A 748 2.48 1.81 -9.35
N ALA A 749 3.63 1.88 -8.68
CA ALA A 749 4.75 2.76 -9.06
C ALA A 749 5.39 2.34 -10.40
N LEU A 750 5.65 1.04 -10.59
CA LEU A 750 6.15 0.46 -11.85
C LEU A 750 5.20 0.74 -13.03
N ARG A 751 3.89 0.51 -12.84
CA ARG A 751 2.86 0.79 -13.85
C ARG A 751 2.78 2.28 -14.20
N ARG A 752 2.83 3.17 -13.20
CA ARG A 752 2.86 4.64 -13.42
C ARG A 752 4.11 5.09 -14.19
N ALA A 753 5.28 4.51 -13.88
CA ALA A 753 6.51 4.75 -14.64
C ALA A 753 6.45 4.20 -16.08
N GLY A 754 5.66 3.14 -16.30
CA GLY A 754 5.68 2.33 -17.52
C GLY A 754 7.03 1.64 -17.67
N VAL A 755 7.48 1.00 -16.59
CA VAL A 755 8.76 0.29 -16.45
C VAL A 755 8.46 -1.14 -15.98
N SER A 756 9.13 -2.13 -16.58
CA SER A 756 9.04 -3.51 -16.12
C SER A 756 9.95 -3.71 -14.90
N ALA A 757 9.56 -4.56 -13.94
CA ALA A 757 10.46 -4.93 -12.86
C ALA A 757 11.75 -5.60 -13.38
N ALA A 758 11.69 -6.27 -14.54
CA ALA A 758 12.85 -6.83 -15.23
C ALA A 758 13.94 -5.80 -15.60
N ASP A 759 13.55 -4.53 -15.70
CA ASP A 759 14.45 -3.40 -16.00
C ASP A 759 15.00 -2.73 -14.72
N ILE A 760 14.54 -3.11 -13.53
CA ILE A 760 15.03 -2.61 -12.25
C ILE A 760 16.21 -3.46 -11.81
N SER A 761 17.36 -2.82 -11.58
CA SER A 761 18.62 -3.51 -11.23
C SER A 761 19.12 -3.20 -9.82
N TYR A 762 18.46 -2.26 -9.12
CA TYR A 762 18.72 -1.95 -7.73
C TYR A 762 17.41 -1.60 -7.00
N VAL A 763 17.31 -1.94 -5.72
CA VAL A 763 16.29 -1.42 -4.81
C VAL A 763 16.98 -0.87 -3.56
N GLU A 764 16.76 0.42 -3.32
CA GLU A 764 17.01 1.04 -2.04
C GLU A 764 15.79 0.77 -1.15
N ALA A 765 15.95 -0.17 -0.23
CA ALA A 765 14.87 -0.70 0.57
C ALA A 765 14.53 0.20 1.77
N HIS A 766 13.37 -0.04 2.39
CA HIS A 766 13.09 0.48 3.70
C HIS A 766 14.05 -0.13 4.74
N GLY A 767 14.39 -1.43 4.63
CA GLY A 767 15.54 -2.13 5.20
C GLY A 767 15.92 -1.65 6.59
N THR A 768 15.18 -2.12 7.59
CA THR A 768 15.25 -1.61 8.97
C THR A 768 16.13 -2.46 9.88
N GLY A 769 16.60 -3.62 9.43
CA GLY A 769 17.32 -4.56 10.28
C GLY A 769 16.43 -5.20 11.34
N THR A 770 15.10 -5.20 11.15
CA THR A 770 14.15 -5.80 12.10
C THR A 770 13.80 -7.23 11.69
N LEU A 771 13.76 -8.14 12.67
CA LEU A 771 13.46 -9.58 12.47
C LEU A 771 12.22 -9.82 11.60
N LEU A 772 11.14 -9.07 11.84
CA LEU A 772 9.87 -9.22 11.14
C LEU A 772 9.77 -8.36 9.86
N GLY A 773 10.35 -7.15 9.86
CA GLY A 773 10.15 -6.18 8.78
C GLY A 773 10.93 -6.54 7.52
N ASP A 774 12.18 -6.97 7.67
CA ASP A 774 13.06 -7.24 6.53
C ASP A 774 12.59 -8.44 5.67
N PRO A 775 12.12 -9.58 6.24
CA PRO A 775 11.49 -10.65 5.45
C PRO A 775 10.19 -10.24 4.77
N ILE A 776 9.34 -9.45 5.45
CA ILE A 776 8.09 -8.93 4.85
C ILE A 776 8.39 -8.02 3.66
N GLU A 777 9.42 -7.17 3.74
CA GLU A 777 9.81 -6.31 2.63
C GLU A 777 10.32 -7.10 1.42
N ILE A 778 11.21 -8.08 1.61
CA ILE A 778 11.70 -8.89 0.48
C ILE A 778 10.57 -9.77 -0.10
N ALA A 779 9.63 -10.24 0.72
CA ALA A 779 8.43 -10.93 0.25
C ALA A 779 7.52 -10.00 -0.58
N GLY A 780 7.27 -8.77 -0.13
CA GLY A 780 6.47 -7.77 -0.84
C GLY A 780 7.11 -7.35 -2.18
N LEU A 781 8.42 -7.10 -2.17
CA LEU A 781 9.22 -6.85 -3.37
C LEU A 781 9.19 -8.02 -4.34
N THR A 782 9.37 -9.26 -3.86
CA THR A 782 9.33 -10.47 -4.67
C THR A 782 7.96 -10.68 -5.30
N ARG A 783 6.89 -10.54 -4.51
CA ARG A 783 5.49 -10.61 -4.97
C ARG A 783 5.18 -9.57 -6.06
N ALA A 784 5.71 -8.36 -5.93
CA ALA A 784 5.57 -7.33 -6.96
C ALA A 784 6.34 -7.66 -8.24
N PHE A 785 7.61 -8.07 -8.11
CA PHE A 785 8.50 -8.32 -9.25
C PHE A 785 8.09 -9.55 -10.06
N ARG A 786 7.59 -10.60 -9.40
CA ARG A 786 7.08 -11.83 -10.03
C ARG A 786 5.91 -11.60 -10.99
N GLN A 787 5.21 -10.46 -10.92
CA GLN A 787 4.19 -10.08 -11.91
C GLN A 787 4.77 -9.68 -13.28
N PHE A 788 6.10 -9.47 -13.38
CA PHE A 788 6.76 -8.96 -14.58
C PHE A 788 7.92 -9.84 -15.07
N THR A 789 8.48 -10.72 -14.24
CA THR A 789 9.69 -11.49 -14.55
C THR A 789 9.91 -12.63 -13.59
N ASP A 790 10.41 -13.76 -14.11
CA ASP A 790 10.80 -14.91 -13.30
C ASP A 790 12.28 -14.99 -12.95
N ARG A 791 13.08 -14.03 -13.43
CA ARG A 791 14.53 -13.94 -13.14
C ARG A 791 14.78 -13.88 -11.62
N LYS A 792 15.71 -14.70 -11.17
CA LYS A 792 16.25 -14.74 -9.79
C LYS A 792 17.58 -13.98 -9.74
N GLN A 793 18.01 -13.57 -8.54
CA GLN A 793 19.39 -13.12 -8.25
C GLN A 793 19.98 -12.07 -9.23
N TYR A 794 19.17 -11.12 -9.71
CA TYR A 794 19.60 -10.14 -10.73
C TYR A 794 19.46 -8.67 -10.30
N CYS A 795 18.67 -8.39 -9.26
CA CYS A 795 18.46 -7.05 -8.73
C CYS A 795 19.22 -6.91 -7.41
N ALA A 796 20.11 -5.93 -7.30
CA ALA A 796 20.76 -5.64 -6.04
C ALA A 796 19.75 -5.02 -5.05
N VAL A 797 19.90 -5.28 -3.74
CA VAL A 797 19.14 -4.61 -2.66
C VAL A 797 20.09 -4.10 -1.58
N GLY A 798 19.73 -2.99 -0.93
CA GLY A 798 20.46 -2.46 0.22
C GLY A 798 19.69 -1.35 0.93
N SER A 799 20.24 -0.83 2.04
CA SER A 799 19.61 0.24 2.83
C SER A 799 20.64 1.24 3.33
N VAL A 800 20.37 2.53 3.10
CA VAL A 800 21.14 3.69 3.62
C VAL A 800 21.15 3.75 5.14
N LYS A 801 20.17 3.13 5.80
CA LYS A 801 20.04 3.13 7.27
C LYS A 801 21.21 2.41 7.93
N THR A 802 21.80 1.43 7.26
CA THR A 802 23.04 0.76 7.71
C THR A 802 24.21 1.74 7.85
N ASN A 803 24.22 2.83 7.09
CA ASN A 803 25.27 3.85 7.16
C ASN A 803 24.96 4.94 8.20
N ILE A 804 23.77 5.53 8.17
CA ILE A 804 23.44 6.78 8.89
C ILE A 804 22.32 6.67 9.95
N GLY A 805 21.87 5.45 10.24
CA GLY A 805 20.69 5.21 11.07
C GLY A 805 19.37 5.59 10.38
N HIS A 806 18.26 5.44 11.09
CA HIS A 806 16.94 5.78 10.58
C HIS A 806 16.59 7.26 10.85
N LEU A 807 16.59 8.09 9.80
CA LEU A 807 16.26 9.53 9.88
C LEU A 807 14.77 9.87 10.02
N ASP A 808 13.95 8.95 10.54
CA ASP A 808 12.47 9.06 10.65
C ASP A 808 11.84 9.70 9.39
N ALA A 809 11.32 10.93 9.51
CA ALA A 809 10.65 11.66 8.43
C ALA A 809 11.51 11.85 7.17
N GLY A 810 12.83 11.92 7.29
CA GLY A 810 13.77 12.09 6.16
C GLY A 810 14.18 10.81 5.43
N ALA A 811 13.74 9.64 5.89
CA ALA A 811 14.30 8.35 5.47
C ALA A 811 14.18 8.06 3.95
N CYS A 812 13.07 8.44 3.31
CA CYS A 812 12.87 8.18 1.87
C CYS A 812 13.75 9.08 1.01
N VAL A 813 13.85 10.38 1.34
CA VAL A 813 14.70 11.33 0.61
C VAL A 813 16.18 10.99 0.75
N ALA A 814 16.64 10.49 1.91
CA ALA A 814 18.01 9.98 2.06
C ALA A 814 18.30 8.81 1.10
N GLY A 815 17.35 7.87 0.96
CA GLY A 815 17.43 6.79 -0.02
C GLY A 815 17.43 7.28 -1.48
N ILE A 816 16.63 8.29 -1.81
CA ILE A 816 16.62 8.94 -3.13
C ILE A 816 17.96 9.62 -3.44
N ILE A 817 18.58 10.29 -2.46
CA ILE A 817 19.90 10.94 -2.63
C ILE A 817 20.98 9.87 -2.87
N LYS A 818 21.07 8.84 -2.01
CA LYS A 818 21.99 7.69 -2.21
C LYS A 818 21.82 7.07 -3.60
N THR A 819 20.58 6.83 -4.02
CA THR A 819 20.26 6.21 -5.31
C THR A 819 20.59 7.13 -6.49
N SER A 820 20.38 8.44 -6.35
CA SER A 820 20.72 9.43 -7.40
C SER A 820 22.23 9.56 -7.58
N LEU A 821 23.00 9.57 -6.48
CA LEU A 821 24.46 9.53 -6.53
C LEU A 821 24.98 8.22 -7.15
N ALA A 822 24.40 7.07 -6.76
CA ALA A 822 24.72 5.77 -7.35
C ALA A 822 24.43 5.70 -8.86
N LEU A 823 23.31 6.27 -9.32
CA LEU A 823 22.96 6.38 -10.74
C LEU A 823 23.93 7.29 -11.50
N TYR A 824 24.28 8.44 -10.91
CA TYR A 824 25.19 9.44 -11.47
C TYR A 824 26.62 8.91 -11.65
N HIS A 825 27.19 8.34 -10.58
CA HIS A 825 28.52 7.71 -10.64
C HIS A 825 28.52 6.37 -11.37
N GLY A 826 27.37 5.70 -11.47
CA GLY A 826 27.26 4.39 -12.09
C GLY A 826 27.90 3.28 -11.26
N GLU A 827 27.81 3.37 -9.94
CA GLU A 827 28.37 2.46 -8.95
C GLU A 827 27.32 2.18 -7.86
N LEU A 828 27.28 0.95 -7.33
CA LEU A 828 26.44 0.56 -6.21
C LEU A 828 27.28 0.50 -4.92
N PRO A 829 27.03 1.34 -3.91
CA PRO A 829 27.76 1.31 -2.64
C PRO A 829 27.31 0.14 -1.76
N PRO A 830 28.17 -0.34 -0.83
CA PRO A 830 27.82 -1.36 0.15
C PRO A 830 26.65 -0.96 1.06
N SER A 831 25.82 -1.95 1.39
CA SER A 831 24.95 -1.98 2.57
C SER A 831 25.77 -2.61 3.71
N LEU A 832 25.91 -1.91 4.83
CA LEU A 832 26.82 -2.33 5.90
C LEU A 832 26.25 -3.46 6.76
N HIS A 833 27.15 -4.14 7.50
CA HIS A 833 26.87 -5.16 8.51
C HIS A 833 26.15 -6.43 8.00
N PHE A 834 26.18 -6.67 6.70
CA PHE A 834 25.75 -7.91 6.07
C PHE A 834 26.92 -8.89 5.95
N GLU A 835 26.81 -10.04 6.59
CA GLU A 835 27.74 -11.18 6.50
C GLU A 835 27.03 -12.43 6.00
N ARG A 836 25.81 -12.71 6.47
CA ARG A 836 25.02 -13.88 6.08
C ARG A 836 23.54 -13.53 5.93
N PRO A 837 22.84 -14.05 4.90
CA PRO A 837 21.43 -13.75 4.69
C PRO A 837 20.56 -14.24 5.84
N ASN A 838 19.55 -13.44 6.22
CA ASN A 838 18.53 -13.87 7.17
C ASN A 838 17.82 -15.13 6.62
N PRO A 839 17.81 -16.26 7.36
CA PRO A 839 17.24 -17.53 6.88
C PRO A 839 15.72 -17.52 6.72
N GLN A 840 15.02 -16.48 7.19
CA GLN A 840 13.59 -16.26 6.92
C GLN A 840 13.36 -15.62 5.53
N ILE A 841 14.42 -15.28 4.80
CA ILE A 841 14.37 -14.68 3.47
C ILE A 841 14.88 -15.67 2.43
N ASP A 842 13.98 -16.18 1.60
CA ASP A 842 14.33 -17.01 0.44
C ASP A 842 14.93 -16.14 -0.67
N PHE A 843 16.18 -15.71 -0.46
CA PHE A 843 16.90 -14.91 -1.44
C PHE A 843 17.13 -15.70 -2.73
N ASP A 844 17.55 -16.96 -2.67
CA ASP A 844 17.87 -17.80 -3.82
C ASP A 844 16.71 -17.88 -4.84
N ASN A 845 15.46 -17.97 -4.38
CA ASN A 845 14.29 -17.95 -5.25
C ASN A 845 13.71 -16.54 -5.50
N SER A 846 14.21 -15.51 -4.84
CA SER A 846 13.85 -14.11 -5.09
C SER A 846 14.62 -13.49 -6.29
N PRO A 847 14.13 -12.36 -6.84
CA PRO A 847 14.89 -11.49 -7.72
C PRO A 847 16.17 -10.88 -7.13
N PHE A 848 16.33 -10.89 -5.81
CA PHE A 848 17.19 -9.95 -5.07
C PHE A 848 18.44 -10.57 -4.46
N PHE A 849 19.55 -9.83 -4.47
CA PHE A 849 20.74 -10.14 -3.68
C PHE A 849 21.22 -8.90 -2.93
N VAL A 850 21.74 -9.05 -1.71
CA VAL A 850 22.23 -7.91 -0.92
C VAL A 850 23.54 -7.39 -1.52
N ASN A 851 23.65 -6.07 -1.73
CA ASN A 851 24.89 -5.45 -2.19
C ASN A 851 25.80 -5.12 -1.01
N ASP A 852 26.61 -6.11 -0.62
CA ASP A 852 27.59 -6.12 0.48
C ASP A 852 28.86 -5.27 0.24
N ARG A 853 29.18 -4.95 -1.01
CA ARG A 853 30.44 -4.30 -1.42
C ARG A 853 30.23 -3.28 -2.52
N LEU A 854 31.21 -2.40 -2.73
CA LEU A 854 31.22 -1.48 -3.87
C LEU A 854 31.28 -2.28 -5.18
N ARG A 855 30.37 -2.02 -6.12
CA ARG A 855 30.35 -2.67 -7.44
C ARG A 855 30.06 -1.67 -8.57
N PRO A 856 30.66 -1.81 -9.76
CA PRO A 856 30.22 -1.06 -10.94
C PRO A 856 28.75 -1.39 -11.27
N TRP A 857 27.92 -0.38 -11.46
CA TRP A 857 26.54 -0.55 -11.91
C TRP A 857 26.54 -0.69 -13.43
N ILE A 858 26.58 -1.92 -13.93
CA ILE A 858 26.64 -2.20 -15.36
C ILE A 858 25.31 -1.81 -16.03
N LYS A 859 25.39 -1.16 -17.20
CA LYS A 859 24.22 -0.88 -18.03
C LYS A 859 23.87 -2.12 -18.87
N CYS A 860 22.65 -2.60 -18.75
CA CYS A 860 22.09 -3.65 -19.59
C CYS A 860 21.43 -3.03 -20.84
N ASP A 861 20.40 -3.67 -21.41
CA ASP A 861 19.59 -3.18 -22.55
C ASP A 861 18.69 -1.96 -22.20
N GLY A 862 19.22 -0.98 -21.48
CA GLY A 862 18.47 0.19 -21.04
C GLY A 862 19.26 1.12 -20.11
N PRO A 863 18.63 2.24 -19.71
CA PRO A 863 19.16 3.08 -18.66
C PRO A 863 19.12 2.33 -17.32
N ARG A 864 20.08 2.62 -16.44
CA ARG A 864 20.04 2.16 -15.04
C ARG A 864 18.77 2.66 -14.36
N ARG A 865 18.15 1.80 -13.57
CA ARG A 865 16.90 2.09 -12.86
C ARG A 865 16.88 1.42 -11.50
N ALA A 866 16.26 2.10 -10.55
CA ALA A 866 16.07 1.63 -9.20
C ALA A 866 14.66 1.89 -8.66
N GLY A 867 14.24 1.05 -7.72
CA GLY A 867 13.15 1.36 -6.80
C GLY A 867 13.70 1.97 -5.52
N VAL A 868 12.95 2.87 -4.89
CA VAL A 868 13.17 3.34 -3.51
C VAL A 868 11.90 3.14 -2.70
N SER A 869 11.99 2.36 -1.63
CA SER A 869 10.87 2.03 -0.72
C SER A 869 10.92 2.86 0.56
N SER A 870 9.77 3.28 1.08
CA SER A 870 9.65 3.70 2.48
C SER A 870 8.28 3.41 3.05
N PHE A 871 8.23 2.71 4.18
CA PHE A 871 7.00 2.25 4.80
C PHE A 871 6.84 2.92 6.16
N GLY A 872 5.72 3.62 6.35
CA GLY A 872 5.44 4.38 7.57
C GLY A 872 4.77 3.50 8.62
N LEU A 873 5.14 3.66 9.88
CA LEU A 873 4.37 3.09 11.00
C LEU A 873 2.92 3.60 10.93
N GLY A 874 1.95 2.69 11.07
CA GLY A 874 0.55 2.93 10.70
C GLY A 874 0.19 2.44 9.28
N GLY A 875 1.16 2.05 8.47
CA GLY A 875 1.00 1.32 7.21
C GLY A 875 0.96 2.14 5.93
N THR A 876 1.32 3.43 5.96
CA THR A 876 1.38 4.25 4.73
C THR A 876 2.64 3.93 3.96
N ASN A 877 2.50 3.28 2.81
CA ASN A 877 3.62 2.83 1.98
C ASN A 877 3.90 3.81 0.85
N VAL A 878 5.18 3.93 0.48
CA VAL A 878 5.63 4.70 -0.69
C VAL A 878 6.63 3.88 -1.48
N HIS A 879 6.50 3.92 -2.81
CA HIS A 879 7.54 3.44 -3.71
C HIS A 879 7.80 4.44 -4.85
N VAL A 880 9.07 4.68 -5.17
CA VAL A 880 9.56 5.65 -6.15
C VAL A 880 10.43 4.94 -7.18
N ILE A 881 10.16 5.12 -8.47
CA ILE A 881 11.00 4.60 -9.55
C ILE A 881 11.94 5.70 -10.06
N LEU A 882 13.24 5.47 -9.95
CA LEU A 882 14.31 6.34 -10.46
C LEU A 882 14.95 5.74 -11.72
N GLU A 883 15.36 6.60 -12.64
CA GLU A 883 16.12 6.30 -13.86
C GLU A 883 17.34 7.24 -13.93
N GLU A 884 18.47 6.78 -14.46
CA GLU A 884 19.63 7.65 -14.66
C GLU A 884 19.32 8.84 -15.59
N ALA A 885 20.03 9.95 -15.39
CA ALA A 885 19.84 11.16 -16.16
C ALA A 885 20.04 10.94 -17.67
N PRO A 886 19.22 11.57 -18.54
CA PRO A 886 19.41 11.49 -19.98
C PRO A 886 20.71 12.20 -20.38
N LYS A 887 21.45 11.64 -21.35
CA LYS A 887 22.58 12.35 -21.98
C LYS A 887 22.06 13.57 -22.74
N VAL A 888 22.18 14.75 -22.15
CA VAL A 888 21.96 16.04 -22.81
C VAL A 888 23.27 16.45 -23.47
N PRO A 889 23.31 16.73 -24.79
CA PRO A 889 24.50 17.30 -25.44
C PRO A 889 24.86 18.63 -24.79
N ARG A 890 26.14 18.80 -24.42
CA ARG A 890 26.65 20.08 -23.93
C ARG A 890 26.54 21.12 -25.05
N ARG A 891 26.27 22.37 -24.70
CA ARG A 891 26.36 23.47 -25.66
C ARG A 891 27.81 23.89 -25.75
N ASP A 892 28.40 23.78 -26.93
CA ASP A 892 29.72 24.34 -27.21
C ASP A 892 29.58 25.86 -27.23
N LEU A 893 30.14 26.52 -26.22
CA LEU A 893 30.27 27.97 -26.16
C LEU A 893 31.67 28.37 -26.65
N PRO A 894 31.83 29.54 -27.28
CA PRO A 894 33.16 30.05 -27.63
C PRO A 894 34.04 30.14 -26.38
N ALA A 895 35.25 29.60 -26.46
CA ALA A 895 36.23 29.68 -25.38
C ALA A 895 36.55 31.16 -25.07
N ARG A 896 36.61 31.50 -23.79
CA ARG A 896 36.97 32.83 -23.30
C ARG A 896 38.38 32.79 -22.73
N PRO A 897 39.20 33.86 -22.89
CA PRO A 897 40.58 33.86 -22.39
C PRO A 897 40.67 33.78 -20.85
N ALA A 898 39.62 34.22 -20.15
CA ALA A 898 39.47 34.04 -18.72
C ALA A 898 37.99 34.06 -18.31
N GLU A 899 37.71 33.49 -17.14
CA GLU A 899 36.41 33.47 -16.48
C GLU A 899 36.42 34.37 -15.23
N LEU A 900 35.29 35.01 -14.95
CA LEU A 900 35.09 35.85 -13.77
C LEU A 900 34.32 35.06 -12.70
N LEU A 901 35.01 34.69 -11.62
CA LEU A 901 34.45 34.00 -10.47
C LEU A 901 34.00 35.04 -9.44
N LEU A 902 32.74 34.96 -9.02
CA LEU A 902 32.11 35.90 -8.09
C LEU A 902 31.75 35.18 -6.79
N PHE A 903 32.24 35.70 -5.67
CA PHE A 903 31.94 35.20 -4.33
C PHE A 903 31.37 36.33 -3.49
N SER A 904 30.46 36.00 -2.58
CA SER A 904 30.00 36.96 -1.58
C SER A 904 29.60 36.30 -0.27
N GLY A 905 29.46 37.10 0.78
CA GLY A 905 28.98 36.67 2.08
C GLY A 905 28.45 37.85 2.90
N LYS A 906 27.61 37.56 3.91
CA LYS A 906 27.12 38.57 4.87
C LYS A 906 28.18 39.06 5.86
N THR A 907 29.34 38.42 5.88
CA THR A 907 30.55 38.86 6.61
C THR A 907 31.77 38.64 5.72
N ALA A 908 32.85 39.40 5.96
CA ALA A 908 34.12 39.21 5.25
C ALA A 908 34.63 37.76 5.38
N THR A 909 34.54 37.17 6.59
CA THR A 909 34.91 35.77 6.85
C THR A 909 34.07 34.78 6.06
N ALA A 910 32.76 35.01 5.89
CA ALA A 910 31.91 34.16 5.07
C ALA A 910 32.26 34.26 3.58
N ALA A 911 32.51 35.46 3.07
CA ALA A 911 32.93 35.66 1.67
C ALA A 911 34.27 34.95 1.38
N GLN A 912 35.23 35.04 2.30
CA GLN A 912 36.54 34.39 2.21
C GLN A 912 36.43 32.86 2.28
N LYS A 913 35.61 32.32 3.19
CA LYS A 913 35.31 30.87 3.24
C LYS A 913 34.67 30.33 1.97
N SER A 914 33.85 31.12 1.27
CA SER A 914 33.29 30.74 -0.05
C SER A 914 34.37 30.59 -1.12
N VAL A 915 35.45 31.39 -1.07
CA VAL A 915 36.61 31.25 -1.96
C VAL A 915 37.37 29.97 -1.62
N GLU A 916 37.70 29.76 -0.34
CA GLU A 916 38.42 28.59 0.16
C GLU A 916 37.71 27.28 -0.17
N ALA A 917 36.38 27.23 0.03
CA ALA A 917 35.56 26.07 -0.32
C ALA A 917 35.57 25.77 -1.82
N PHE A 918 35.61 26.81 -2.68
CA PHE A 918 35.68 26.65 -4.13
C PHE A 918 37.08 26.23 -4.62
N GLU A 919 38.14 26.69 -3.96
CA GLU A 919 39.52 26.31 -4.26
C GLU A 919 39.83 24.88 -3.79
N ALA A 920 39.26 24.44 -2.67
CA ALA A 920 39.36 23.08 -2.17
C ALA A 920 38.48 22.07 -2.93
N PHE A 921 37.50 22.51 -3.73
CA PHE A 921 36.57 21.63 -4.43
C PHE A 921 37.28 20.89 -5.60
N PRO A 922 37.21 19.54 -5.68
CA PRO A 922 37.83 18.79 -6.77
C PRO A 922 37.24 19.15 -8.14
N ARG A 923 38.00 19.90 -8.95
CA ARG A 923 37.54 20.38 -10.27
C ARG A 923 37.53 19.26 -11.32
N ALA A 924 36.36 18.63 -11.48
CA ALA A 924 36.04 17.75 -12.62
C ALA A 924 35.18 18.43 -13.70
N GLY A 925 34.81 19.71 -13.50
CA GLY A 925 33.89 20.46 -14.35
C GLY A 925 34.52 21.70 -15.01
N SER A 926 33.73 22.37 -15.85
CA SER A 926 34.17 23.54 -16.61
C SER A 926 34.16 24.82 -15.77
N LEU A 927 35.24 25.60 -15.86
CA LEU A 927 35.37 26.89 -15.19
C LEU A 927 34.27 27.90 -15.63
N ALA A 928 33.86 27.84 -16.89
CA ALA A 928 32.77 28.67 -17.44
C ALA A 928 31.40 28.35 -16.80
N ASP A 929 31.11 27.07 -16.55
CA ASP A 929 29.87 26.62 -15.92
C ASP A 929 29.86 27.01 -14.41
N ALA A 930 31.02 26.92 -13.76
CA ALA A 930 31.22 27.39 -12.39
C ALA A 930 31.05 28.91 -12.27
N ALA A 931 31.68 29.69 -13.14
CA ALA A 931 31.53 31.15 -13.19
C ALA A 931 30.08 31.57 -13.42
N PHE A 932 29.38 30.91 -14.36
CA PHE A 932 27.95 31.12 -14.58
C PHE A 932 27.11 30.82 -13.32
N THR A 933 27.34 29.67 -12.69
CA THR A 933 26.61 29.25 -11.48
C THR A 933 26.84 30.19 -10.30
N LEU A 934 28.08 30.67 -10.11
CA LEU A 934 28.42 31.68 -9.11
C LEU A 934 27.76 33.04 -9.40
N ALA A 935 27.64 33.43 -10.68
CA ALA A 935 27.04 34.70 -11.07
C ALA A 935 25.51 34.73 -10.93
N VAL A 936 24.80 33.68 -11.37
CA VAL A 936 23.31 33.68 -11.42
C VAL A 936 22.64 32.78 -10.38
N GLY A 937 23.33 31.75 -9.90
CA GLY A 937 22.81 30.74 -8.99
C GLY A 937 23.09 30.99 -7.51
N ARG A 938 23.54 32.19 -7.15
CA ARG A 938 23.86 32.62 -5.78
C ARG A 938 23.19 33.96 -5.47
N ALA A 939 22.96 34.22 -4.19
CA ALA A 939 22.63 35.56 -3.71
C ALA A 939 23.90 36.40 -3.58
N HIS A 940 23.80 37.70 -3.92
CA HIS A 940 24.94 38.63 -3.88
C HIS A 940 24.86 39.53 -2.64
N PHE A 941 25.67 39.20 -1.64
CA PHE A 941 25.73 39.91 -0.36
C PHE A 941 26.68 41.13 -0.40
N GLU A 942 26.87 41.77 0.75
CA GLU A 942 27.62 43.02 0.92
C GLU A 942 29.13 42.84 0.72
N HIS A 943 29.75 41.86 1.40
CA HIS A 943 31.15 41.54 1.19
C HIS A 943 31.31 40.69 -0.06
N ARG A 944 32.03 41.20 -1.06
CA ARG A 944 32.21 40.58 -2.38
C ARG A 944 33.68 40.37 -2.70
N ILE A 945 34.01 39.23 -3.28
CA ILE A 945 35.35 38.90 -3.77
C ILE A 945 35.20 38.46 -5.22
N ALA A 946 36.03 39.01 -6.11
CA ALA A 946 36.14 38.59 -7.50
C ALA A 946 37.51 37.95 -7.76
N ARG A 947 37.54 36.92 -8.59
CA ARG A 947 38.77 36.28 -9.11
C ARG A 947 38.66 36.12 -10.62
N ILE A 948 39.77 36.34 -11.31
CA ILE A 948 39.91 36.08 -12.75
C ILE A 948 40.81 34.86 -12.91
N ALA A 949 40.35 33.88 -13.68
CA ALA A 949 41.10 32.64 -13.91
C ALA A 949 41.05 32.22 -15.39
N GLY A 950 42.21 31.94 -15.97
CA GLY A 950 42.36 31.39 -17.32
C GLY A 950 42.36 29.86 -17.33
N GLU A 951 42.29 29.26 -18.52
CA GLU A 951 42.22 27.80 -18.68
C GLU A 951 43.46 27.05 -18.15
N THR A 952 44.63 27.70 -18.07
CA THR A 952 45.90 27.09 -17.63
C THR A 952 46.13 27.10 -16.10
N GLY A 953 45.06 27.11 -15.31
CA GLY A 953 45.06 26.56 -13.94
C GLY A 953 45.55 27.46 -12.79
N ALA A 954 46.11 28.65 -13.06
CA ALA A 954 46.46 29.61 -12.01
C ALA A 954 45.36 30.69 -11.87
N ALA A 955 44.68 30.72 -10.72
CA ALA A 955 43.88 31.89 -10.34
C ALA A 955 44.84 33.02 -9.98
N GLN A 956 44.98 34.02 -10.84
CA GLN A 956 45.79 35.20 -10.53
C GLN A 956 44.96 36.11 -9.63
N THR A 957 45.37 36.23 -8.37
CA THR A 957 44.93 37.35 -7.53
C THR A 957 45.30 38.65 -8.26
N PRO A 958 44.33 39.54 -8.57
CA PRO A 958 44.67 40.86 -9.08
C PRO A 958 45.62 41.52 -8.07
N LYS A 959 46.83 41.91 -8.51
CA LYS A 959 47.74 42.68 -7.65
C LYS A 959 47.00 43.94 -7.18
N HIS A 960 47.04 44.19 -5.88
CA HIS A 960 46.38 45.30 -5.17
C HIS A 960 46.03 46.49 -6.06
N ALA A 961 44.75 46.61 -6.40
CA ALA A 961 44.12 47.89 -6.58
C ALA A 961 43.31 48.14 -5.30
N ASP A 962 43.93 48.81 -4.32
CA ASP A 962 43.19 49.38 -3.20
C ASP A 962 42.26 50.46 -3.74
N LEU A 963 41.01 50.08 -4.04
CA LEU A 963 39.89 51.01 -4.10
C LEU A 963 39.29 51.16 -2.70
N ALA A 964 40.16 51.50 -1.75
CA ALA A 964 39.77 52.02 -0.46
C ALA A 964 39.30 53.47 -0.64
N GLY A 965 37.99 53.64 -0.79
CA GLY A 965 37.30 54.92 -0.73
C GLY A 965 37.03 55.60 -2.08
N GLN A 966 35.74 55.66 -2.44
CA GLN A 966 35.00 56.94 -2.48
C GLN A 966 33.48 56.69 -2.55
N SER A 967 32.76 57.39 -1.67
CA SER A 967 31.29 57.42 -1.44
C SER A 967 30.57 56.07 -1.28
#